data_AF-A0A944BBT5-F1
#
_entry.id   AF-A0A944BBT5-F1
#
_cell.length_a   1.000
_cell.length_b   1.000
_cell.length_c   1.000
_cell.angle_alpha   90.00
_cell.angle_beta   90.00
_cell.angle_gamma   90.00
#
_symmetry.space_group_name_H-M   'P 1'
#
loop_
_entity.id
_entity.type
_entity.pdbx_description
1 polymer ?
#
loop_
_entity_poly.entity_id
_entity_poly.type
_entity_poly.pdbx_seq_one_letter_code
_entity_poly.pdbx_strand_id
1 'polypeptide(L)'
;MSEAIYKTIKKIAEEAKGGKLTRADLAYDLKMTDSLEVSRLAWEAYNHYGKDPLIKSTFVNNDSNTSIVDDYELRQLIAADNKDGYFNALSKDLENGENALTVLDNMLETKMSEAVTSEMSSLMSIIMGTRGIENVKNEASQAVQLYGQLINVYDEAKNGVKEVAHDFVDLRTEILHVYEKYAQMLVDFYGDSIKRVAPSLFDFDSIEYLDTTQMFEKVKLQYDLLSENCSVMMSEISDGFSKSVQIASQSSKALGGGALAVAAVEAIKHYLDASEKTVRMKSDLEAFKMNIKKDVTNIKSDYTRLATVYKTINDLYIPKADAYFKFGGKLLSAEFEQMVSTLYAKAGVAELVKERDEVMDEIRAVSDQLNDHNNNIIFYDEQIGRCQGILTDKKDDYENAKNLRPNKPSVIVNVLTFGSADKKYSQKMFKWKGVYGNLVKEYENAIVDEKADTSELESNKNAKREAEQKLAQLKTRQKELTDKILKTISVDADMKKQLAAHLEDIIRMLHVGKEIIESGLDAKSIKAINIDTYHSNELPEDIKSAVANFKDLVGEVAPNLKEDMKKNLEKNFSEQEIAELKRVYNESVKLTDALVSLEALKEQNQVSSEIYDKELEKIQSQFNSQMADSDAKADVLGNVLKDLNTAPDAEARKKAIIKLTKGGKIFADEDDFNKFINGDLTINI
;
A
#
# COMPACT_ATOMS: atom_id res chain seq x y z
N MET A 1 -24.77 20.48 -23.98
CA MET A 1 -24.71 19.93 -22.61
C MET A 1 -23.26 19.84 -22.14
N SER A 2 -22.35 19.33 -22.98
CA SER A 2 -20.90 19.28 -22.76
C SER A 2 -20.21 20.63 -22.47
N GLU A 3 -20.54 21.71 -23.19
CA GLU A 3 -19.87 23.01 -23.04
C GLU A 3 -20.05 23.65 -21.64
N ALA A 4 -21.23 23.45 -21.02
CA ALA A 4 -21.48 23.90 -19.65
C ALA A 4 -20.67 23.12 -18.62
N ILE A 5 -20.51 21.80 -18.83
CA ILE A 5 -19.71 20.93 -17.98
C ILE A 5 -18.23 21.32 -18.06
N TYR A 6 -17.67 21.51 -19.26
CA TYR A 6 -16.27 21.91 -19.40
C TYR A 6 -15.97 23.24 -18.73
N LYS A 7 -16.91 24.21 -18.82
CA LYS A 7 -16.79 25.48 -18.09
C LYS A 7 -16.79 25.29 -16.58
N THR A 8 -17.61 24.39 -16.05
CA THR A 8 -17.59 24.02 -14.63
C THR A 8 -16.26 23.40 -14.22
N ILE A 9 -15.75 22.43 -14.99
CA ILE A 9 -14.45 21.78 -14.74
C ILE A 9 -13.32 22.81 -14.69
N LYS A 10 -13.27 23.73 -15.67
CA LYS A 10 -12.28 24.81 -15.67
C LYS A 10 -12.39 25.72 -14.45
N LYS A 11 -13.61 26.09 -14.07
CA LYS A 11 -13.85 26.93 -12.88
C LYS A 11 -13.39 26.24 -11.60
N ILE A 12 -13.68 24.95 -11.44
CA ILE A 12 -13.22 24.15 -10.29
C ILE A 12 -11.68 24.15 -10.24
N ALA A 13 -11.01 23.94 -11.38
CA ALA A 13 -9.55 23.97 -11.45
C ALA A 13 -8.96 25.34 -11.05
N GLU A 14 -9.58 26.44 -11.48
CA GLU A 14 -9.21 27.80 -11.09
C GLU A 14 -9.45 28.06 -9.58
N GLU A 15 -10.54 27.52 -9.02
CA GLU A 15 -10.92 27.67 -7.61
C GLU A 15 -10.04 26.84 -6.66
N ALA A 16 -9.45 25.74 -7.14
CA ALA A 16 -8.51 24.91 -6.40
C ALA A 16 -7.17 25.61 -6.08
N LYS A 17 -6.86 26.74 -6.73
CA LYS A 17 -5.66 27.58 -6.48
C LYS A 17 -4.35 26.78 -6.46
N GLY A 18 -4.23 25.78 -7.34
CA GLY A 18 -3.05 24.90 -7.43
C GLY A 18 -3.05 23.72 -6.47
N GLY A 19 -4.13 23.48 -5.73
CA GLY A 19 -4.37 22.22 -5.04
C GLY A 19 -4.75 21.10 -6.01
N LYS A 20 -4.54 19.85 -5.56
CA LYS A 20 -5.00 18.64 -6.24
C LYS A 20 -6.40 18.26 -5.73
N LEU A 21 -7.26 17.79 -6.63
CA LEU A 21 -8.58 17.25 -6.35
C LEU A 21 -8.69 15.86 -6.98
N THR A 22 -9.23 14.90 -6.24
CA THR A 22 -9.42 13.52 -6.71
C THR A 22 -10.53 13.44 -7.76
N ARG A 23 -10.63 12.28 -8.43
CA ARG A 23 -11.73 12.01 -9.36
C ARG A 23 -13.07 12.04 -8.62
N ALA A 24 -13.11 11.49 -7.41
CA ALA A 24 -14.27 11.56 -6.52
C ALA A 24 -14.68 13.00 -6.18
N ASP A 25 -13.72 13.88 -5.86
CA ASP A 25 -14.01 15.31 -5.61
C ASP A 25 -14.63 15.98 -6.84
N LEU A 26 -14.07 15.71 -8.02
CA LEU A 26 -14.61 16.24 -9.27
C LEU A 26 -16.00 15.67 -9.57
N ALA A 27 -16.21 14.38 -9.36
CA ALA A 27 -17.51 13.73 -9.54
C ALA A 27 -18.58 14.36 -8.64
N TYR A 28 -18.24 14.59 -7.37
CA TYR A 28 -19.09 15.25 -6.40
C TYR A 28 -19.50 16.67 -6.86
N ASP A 29 -18.52 17.48 -7.28
CA ASP A 29 -18.78 18.85 -7.74
C ASP A 29 -19.59 18.90 -9.05
N LEU A 30 -19.39 17.89 -9.92
CA LEU A 30 -20.18 17.69 -11.13
C LEU A 30 -21.54 17.02 -10.88
N LYS A 31 -21.81 16.57 -9.66
CA LYS A 31 -23.02 15.86 -9.23
C LYS A 31 -23.28 14.60 -10.05
N MET A 32 -22.23 13.82 -10.26
CA MET A 32 -22.25 12.53 -10.94
C MET A 32 -21.57 11.48 -10.08
N THR A 33 -21.87 10.21 -10.34
CA THR A 33 -21.16 9.10 -9.73
C THR A 33 -19.72 9.08 -10.21
N ASP A 34 -18.80 8.82 -9.28
CA ASP A 34 -17.40 8.59 -9.61
C ASP A 34 -17.25 7.43 -10.60
N SER A 35 -16.79 7.74 -11.80
CA SER A 35 -16.78 6.83 -12.95
C SER A 35 -15.83 7.30 -14.04
N LEU A 36 -15.54 6.41 -14.99
CA LEU A 36 -14.75 6.69 -16.20
C LEU A 36 -15.26 7.90 -17.00
N GLU A 37 -16.58 8.19 -16.93
CA GLU A 37 -17.19 9.35 -17.56
C GLU A 37 -16.64 10.68 -17.02
N VAL A 38 -16.31 10.72 -15.73
CA VAL A 38 -15.67 11.89 -15.08
C VAL A 38 -14.30 12.16 -15.72
N SER A 39 -13.48 11.11 -15.86
CA SER A 39 -12.17 11.19 -16.51
C SER A 39 -12.29 11.63 -17.97
N ARG A 40 -13.27 11.09 -18.71
CA ARG A 40 -13.57 11.51 -20.08
C ARG A 40 -13.85 13.01 -20.17
N LEU A 41 -14.76 13.51 -19.32
CA LEU A 41 -15.15 14.91 -19.31
C LEU A 41 -14.00 15.84 -18.95
N ALA A 42 -13.10 15.42 -18.04
CA ALA A 42 -11.90 16.16 -17.69
C ALA A 42 -10.92 16.25 -18.87
N TRP A 43 -10.67 15.14 -19.58
CA TRP A 43 -9.82 15.11 -20.77
C TRP A 43 -10.41 15.94 -21.93
N GLU A 44 -11.73 15.85 -22.14
CA GLU A 44 -12.40 16.67 -23.15
C GLU A 44 -12.33 18.16 -22.82
N ALA A 45 -12.51 18.54 -21.56
CA ALA A 45 -12.35 19.92 -21.11
C ALA A 45 -10.91 20.41 -21.31
N TYR A 46 -9.92 19.59 -20.95
CA TYR A 46 -8.50 19.87 -21.19
C TYR A 46 -8.21 20.17 -22.67
N ASN A 47 -8.70 19.33 -23.58
CA ASN A 47 -8.55 19.55 -25.02
C ASN A 47 -9.32 20.76 -25.52
N HIS A 48 -10.56 20.97 -25.05
CA HIS A 48 -11.40 22.10 -25.41
C HIS A 48 -10.74 23.44 -25.10
N TYR A 49 -10.02 23.53 -23.97
CA TYR A 49 -9.29 24.74 -23.57
C TYR A 49 -7.84 24.79 -24.06
N GLY A 50 -7.51 24.05 -25.12
CA GLY A 50 -6.19 24.14 -25.76
C GLY A 50 -5.08 23.50 -24.95
N LYS A 51 -5.36 22.37 -24.31
CA LYS A 51 -4.44 21.62 -23.43
C LYS A 51 -4.03 22.42 -22.19
N ASP A 52 -5.04 22.96 -21.49
CA ASP A 52 -4.85 23.81 -20.31
C ASP A 52 -4.11 23.04 -19.19
N PRO A 53 -2.86 23.42 -18.85
CA PRO A 53 -2.05 22.66 -17.90
C PRO A 53 -2.64 22.67 -16.48
N LEU A 54 -3.45 23.67 -16.15
CA LEU A 54 -4.09 23.75 -14.84
C LEU A 54 -5.06 22.59 -14.64
N ILE A 55 -5.94 22.33 -15.63
CA ILE A 55 -6.89 21.21 -15.59
C ILE A 55 -6.15 19.89 -15.38
N LYS A 56 -5.08 19.66 -16.16
CA LYS A 56 -4.27 18.45 -16.08
C LYS A 56 -3.60 18.27 -14.72
N SER A 57 -3.06 19.34 -14.13
CA SER A 57 -2.36 19.28 -12.84
C SER A 57 -3.28 19.24 -11.62
N THR A 58 -4.52 19.73 -11.74
CA THR A 58 -5.46 19.80 -10.62
C THR A 58 -6.19 18.48 -10.40
N PHE A 59 -6.65 17.82 -11.46
CA PHE A 59 -7.46 16.61 -11.31
C PHE A 59 -6.60 15.35 -11.36
N VAL A 60 -6.59 14.63 -10.24
CA VAL A 60 -5.84 13.39 -10.05
C VAL A 60 -6.79 12.24 -9.77
N ASN A 61 -6.34 11.01 -9.97
CA ASN A 61 -7.12 9.83 -9.62
C ASN A 61 -7.37 9.76 -8.10
N ASN A 62 -8.14 8.76 -7.66
CA ASN A 62 -8.54 8.66 -6.25
C ASN A 62 -7.38 8.36 -5.29
N ASP A 63 -6.30 7.75 -5.79
CA ASP A 63 -5.04 7.55 -5.06
C ASP A 63 -4.16 8.82 -5.04
N SER A 64 -4.57 9.89 -5.72
CA SER A 64 -3.91 11.20 -5.79
C SER A 64 -2.52 11.23 -6.45
N ASN A 65 -2.12 10.14 -7.11
CA ASN A 65 -0.80 9.97 -7.72
C ASN A 65 -0.77 10.40 -9.19
N THR A 66 -1.77 10.05 -10.00
CA THR A 66 -1.75 10.26 -11.46
C THR A 66 -2.83 11.24 -11.92
N SER A 67 -2.57 11.97 -13.00
CA SER A 67 -3.57 12.85 -13.61
C SER A 67 -4.66 12.03 -14.31
N ILE A 68 -5.94 12.27 -14.00
CA ILE A 68 -7.04 11.60 -14.71
C ILE A 68 -7.10 11.98 -16.20
N VAL A 69 -6.45 13.08 -16.59
CA VAL A 69 -6.31 13.47 -18.00
C VAL A 69 -5.27 12.58 -18.69
N ASP A 70 -4.17 12.25 -18.03
CA ASP A 70 -3.15 11.33 -18.56
C ASP A 70 -3.71 9.91 -18.67
N ASP A 71 -4.35 9.42 -17.59
CA ASP A 71 -5.00 8.09 -17.56
C ASP A 71 -6.00 7.92 -18.72
N TYR A 72 -6.80 8.96 -18.99
CA TYR A 72 -7.78 8.92 -20.08
C TYR A 72 -7.15 9.12 -21.46
N GLU A 73 -6.05 9.87 -21.56
CA GLU A 73 -5.31 10.06 -22.82
C GLU A 73 -4.74 8.72 -23.32
N LEU A 74 -4.21 7.86 -22.43
CA LEU A 74 -3.77 6.52 -22.76
C LEU A 74 -4.88 5.70 -23.43
N ARG A 75 -6.08 5.69 -22.85
CA ARG A 75 -7.26 4.98 -23.40
C ARG A 75 -7.63 5.52 -24.79
N GLN A 76 -7.58 6.83 -24.99
CA GLN A 76 -7.88 7.46 -26.28
C GLN A 76 -6.82 7.14 -27.35
N LEU A 77 -5.54 7.04 -26.98
CA LEU A 77 -4.48 6.66 -27.89
C LEU A 77 -4.67 5.25 -28.44
N ILE A 78 -5.13 4.31 -27.59
CA ILE A 78 -5.48 2.96 -28.05
C ILE A 78 -6.71 2.98 -28.96
N ALA A 79 -7.78 3.68 -28.56
CA ALA A 79 -9.01 3.79 -29.36
C ALA A 79 -8.77 4.40 -30.75
N ALA A 80 -7.77 5.28 -30.88
CA ALA A 80 -7.35 5.89 -32.14
C ALA A 80 -6.34 5.03 -32.95
N ASP A 81 -6.03 3.80 -32.53
CA ASP A 81 -4.98 2.92 -33.08
C ASP A 81 -3.58 3.57 -33.10
N ASN A 82 -3.34 4.56 -32.24
CA ASN A 82 -2.06 5.27 -32.12
C ASN A 82 -1.11 4.56 -31.15
N LYS A 83 -0.62 3.40 -31.59
CA LYS A 83 0.24 2.52 -30.78
C LYS A 83 1.55 3.18 -30.34
N ASP A 84 2.19 3.94 -31.23
CA ASP A 84 3.44 4.63 -30.89
C ASP A 84 3.20 5.73 -29.84
N GLY A 85 2.10 6.48 -29.96
CA GLY A 85 1.69 7.46 -28.95
C GLY A 85 1.40 6.81 -27.60
N TYR A 86 0.67 5.70 -27.59
CA TYR A 86 0.35 4.94 -26.37
C TYR A 86 1.61 4.47 -25.64
N PHE A 87 2.51 3.78 -26.32
CA PHE A 87 3.71 3.25 -25.66
C PHE A 87 4.71 4.34 -25.25
N ASN A 88 4.73 5.48 -25.93
CA ASN A 88 5.53 6.63 -25.49
C ASN A 88 5.00 7.25 -24.19
N ALA A 89 3.67 7.33 -24.05
CA ALA A 89 3.04 7.82 -22.82
C ALA A 89 3.24 6.81 -21.67
N LEU A 90 2.95 5.52 -21.91
CA LEU A 90 3.16 4.44 -20.93
C LEU A 90 4.63 4.38 -20.47
N SER A 91 5.61 4.46 -21.38
CA SER A 91 7.03 4.41 -21.00
C SER A 91 7.42 5.54 -20.03
N LYS A 92 6.79 6.71 -20.14
CA LYS A 92 7.04 7.85 -19.26
C LYS A 92 6.46 7.61 -17.86
N ASP A 93 5.33 6.93 -17.76
CA ASP A 93 4.71 6.58 -16.49
C ASP A 93 5.50 5.45 -15.80
N LEU A 94 5.98 4.46 -16.58
CA LEU A 94 6.88 3.41 -16.10
C LEU A 94 8.21 3.99 -15.57
N GLU A 95 8.82 4.96 -16.27
CA GLU A 95 10.05 5.61 -15.81
C GLU A 95 9.86 6.28 -14.43
N ASN A 96 8.67 6.83 -14.14
CA ASN A 96 8.38 7.39 -12.81
C ASN A 96 8.29 6.31 -11.72
N GLY A 97 7.65 5.18 -12.01
CA GLY A 97 7.56 4.03 -11.09
C GLY A 97 8.91 3.36 -10.83
N GLU A 98 9.74 3.19 -11.86
CA GLU A 98 11.10 2.65 -11.74
C GLU A 98 11.99 3.58 -10.91
N ASN A 99 11.86 4.89 -11.09
CA ASN A 99 12.55 5.88 -10.27
C ASN A 99 12.13 5.79 -8.79
N ALA A 100 10.85 5.59 -8.48
CA ALA A 100 10.37 5.43 -7.10
C ALA A 100 10.93 4.15 -6.44
N LEU A 101 10.93 3.03 -7.15
CA LEU A 101 11.53 1.78 -6.66
C LEU A 101 13.04 1.88 -6.51
N THR A 102 13.72 2.54 -7.44
CA THR A 102 15.17 2.81 -7.36
C THR A 102 15.50 3.73 -6.19
N VAL A 103 14.66 4.74 -5.91
CA VAL A 103 14.81 5.60 -4.73
C VAL A 103 14.59 4.80 -3.44
N LEU A 104 13.62 3.88 -3.40
CA LEU A 104 13.41 2.98 -2.26
C LEU A 104 14.59 2.02 -2.09
N ASP A 105 15.11 1.43 -3.16
CA ASP A 105 16.29 0.56 -3.14
C ASP A 105 17.50 1.30 -2.58
N ASN A 106 17.78 2.50 -3.09
CA ASN A 106 18.84 3.37 -2.59
C ASN A 106 18.56 3.84 -1.14
N MET A 107 17.31 4.10 -0.75
CA MET A 107 17.02 4.44 0.64
C MET A 107 17.22 3.24 1.56
N LEU A 108 16.95 2.01 1.12
CA LEU A 108 17.16 0.79 1.89
C LEU A 108 18.64 0.35 1.94
N GLU A 109 19.36 0.47 0.82
CA GLU A 109 20.80 0.15 0.69
C GLU A 109 21.71 1.24 1.25
N THR A 110 21.47 2.52 0.91
CA THR A 110 22.40 3.62 1.20
C THR A 110 22.00 4.44 2.43
N LYS A 111 20.71 4.67 2.71
CA LYS A 111 20.30 5.50 3.88
C LYS A 111 19.87 4.70 5.09
N MET A 112 19.21 3.57 4.91
CA MET A 112 18.67 2.78 6.00
C MET A 112 19.64 1.69 6.42
N SER A 113 20.41 1.09 5.50
CA SER A 113 21.56 0.27 5.90
C SER A 113 22.59 1.13 6.65
N GLU A 114 23.00 2.30 6.14
CA GLU A 114 23.96 3.17 6.84
C GLU A 114 23.40 3.87 8.09
N ALA A 115 22.12 4.28 8.14
CA ALA A 115 21.52 4.84 9.36
C ALA A 115 21.14 3.78 10.41
N VAL A 116 20.66 2.59 9.99
CA VAL A 116 20.34 1.48 10.92
C VAL A 116 21.61 0.72 11.35
N THR A 117 22.69 0.70 10.55
CA THR A 117 23.94 0.03 10.97
C THR A 117 25.01 0.98 11.48
N SER A 118 25.21 2.19 10.94
CA SER A 118 26.28 3.10 11.37
C SER A 118 25.81 4.15 12.40
N GLU A 119 24.67 4.81 12.19
CA GLU A 119 24.11 5.75 13.18
C GLU A 119 23.53 4.97 14.36
N MET A 120 22.82 3.87 14.14
CA MET A 120 22.34 2.98 15.21
C MET A 120 23.48 2.23 15.93
N SER A 121 24.62 1.88 15.30
CA SER A 121 25.79 1.35 16.04
C SER A 121 26.50 2.44 16.83
N SER A 122 26.61 3.67 16.29
CA SER A 122 27.15 4.81 17.04
C SER A 122 26.24 5.17 18.22
N LEU A 123 24.91 5.15 18.01
CA LEU A 123 23.88 5.28 19.04
C LEU A 123 23.96 4.14 20.05
N MET A 124 24.10 2.88 19.65
CA MET A 124 24.24 1.72 20.56
C MET A 124 25.49 1.85 21.45
N SER A 125 26.61 2.35 20.91
CA SER A 125 27.83 2.64 21.68
C SER A 125 27.69 3.82 22.66
N ILE A 126 26.80 4.77 22.36
CA ILE A 126 26.45 5.93 23.21
C ILE A 126 25.38 5.53 24.26
N ILE A 127 24.47 4.62 23.91
CA ILE A 127 23.34 4.09 24.69
C ILE A 127 23.78 3.09 25.76
N MET A 128 24.90 2.40 25.58
CA MET A 128 25.58 1.69 26.68
C MET A 128 26.17 2.66 27.72
N GLY A 129 26.17 3.97 27.47
CA GLY A 129 26.62 5.03 28.38
C GLY A 129 25.51 5.66 29.23
N THR A 130 25.83 5.98 30.48
CA THR A 130 24.92 6.42 31.57
C THR A 130 24.36 7.86 31.47
N ARG A 131 24.04 8.41 30.29
CA ARG A 131 23.63 9.83 30.16
C ARG A 131 22.14 10.05 29.81
N GLY A 132 21.33 10.32 30.84
CA GLY A 132 20.22 11.31 30.87
C GLY A 132 18.87 11.03 30.16
N ILE A 133 17.79 11.64 30.70
CA ILE A 133 16.38 11.58 30.23
C ILE A 133 16.15 12.37 28.92
N GLU A 134 16.91 13.45 28.72
CA GLU A 134 16.81 14.33 27.53
C GLU A 134 17.27 13.62 26.23
N ASN A 135 18.23 12.70 26.35
CA ASN A 135 18.72 11.91 25.21
C ASN A 135 17.67 10.89 24.73
N VAL A 136 16.93 10.25 25.66
CA VAL A 136 15.87 9.28 25.33
C VAL A 136 14.77 9.89 24.46
N LYS A 137 14.35 11.13 24.77
CA LYS A 137 13.34 11.86 23.99
C LYS A 137 13.83 12.22 22.59
N ASN A 138 15.08 12.70 22.48
CA ASN A 138 15.67 13.07 21.19
C ASN A 138 15.86 11.84 20.28
N GLU A 139 16.31 10.72 20.83
CA GLU A 139 16.49 9.45 20.12
C GLU A 139 15.15 8.89 19.60
N ALA A 140 14.13 8.85 20.45
CA ALA A 140 12.80 8.39 20.03
C ALA A 140 12.20 9.29 18.95
N SER A 141 12.40 10.61 19.04
CA SER A 141 11.94 11.57 18.02
C SER A 141 12.63 11.37 16.68
N GLN A 142 13.94 11.07 16.65
CA GLN A 142 14.67 10.77 15.42
C GLN A 142 14.20 9.46 14.80
N ALA A 143 13.96 8.42 15.62
CA ALA A 143 13.45 7.13 15.15
C ALA A 143 12.06 7.26 14.49
N VAL A 144 11.13 8.04 15.07
CA VAL A 144 9.82 8.30 14.45
C VAL A 144 9.94 9.05 13.13
N GLN A 145 10.87 10.02 13.02
CA GLN A 145 11.07 10.78 11.77
C GLN A 145 11.56 9.88 10.63
N LEU A 146 12.57 9.04 10.90
CA LEU A 146 13.10 8.09 9.91
C LEU A 146 12.05 7.02 9.55
N TYR A 147 11.28 6.56 10.53
CA TYR A 147 10.20 5.61 10.31
C TYR A 147 9.07 6.20 9.45
N GLY A 148 8.69 7.46 9.67
CA GLY A 148 7.72 8.15 8.80
C GLY A 148 8.22 8.31 7.36
N GLN A 149 9.52 8.56 7.16
CA GLN A 149 10.12 8.56 5.81
C GLN A 149 10.04 7.17 5.16
N LEU A 150 10.32 6.10 5.91
CA LEU A 150 10.24 4.74 5.39
C LEU A 150 8.83 4.39 4.91
N ILE A 151 7.81 4.75 5.71
CA ILE A 151 6.42 4.51 5.37
C ILE A 151 6.03 5.24 4.09
N ASN A 152 6.40 6.52 3.96
CA ASN A 152 6.10 7.28 2.75
C ASN A 152 6.70 6.62 1.50
N VAL A 153 7.93 6.13 1.58
CA VAL A 153 8.61 5.52 0.44
C VAL A 153 8.01 4.14 0.12
N TYR A 154 7.61 3.36 1.13
CA TYR A 154 6.84 2.13 0.90
C TYR A 154 5.50 2.44 0.21
N ASP A 155 4.80 3.48 0.63
CA ASP A 155 3.53 3.91 0.01
C ASP A 155 3.74 4.33 -1.45
N GLU A 156 4.84 5.03 -1.75
CA GLU A 156 5.23 5.36 -3.14
C GLU A 156 5.49 4.10 -3.98
N ALA A 157 6.21 3.10 -3.44
CA ALA A 157 6.45 1.84 -4.13
C ALA A 157 5.19 0.99 -4.33
N LYS A 158 4.32 0.94 -3.30
CA LYS A 158 2.98 0.35 -3.38
C LYS A 158 2.18 0.98 -4.52
N ASN A 159 2.19 2.30 -4.61
CA ASN A 159 1.47 3.02 -5.65
C ASN A 159 2.05 2.74 -7.04
N GLY A 160 3.38 2.70 -7.19
CA GLY A 160 4.02 2.30 -8.45
C GLY A 160 3.67 0.88 -8.90
N VAL A 161 3.52 -0.06 -7.97
CA VAL A 161 3.04 -1.42 -8.27
C VAL A 161 1.56 -1.42 -8.70
N LYS A 162 0.70 -0.66 -8.00
CA LYS A 162 -0.71 -0.50 -8.38
C LYS A 162 -0.85 0.08 -9.80
N GLU A 163 -0.10 1.13 -10.10
CA GLU A 163 -0.10 1.80 -11.42
C GLU A 163 0.32 0.83 -12.53
N VAL A 164 1.48 0.19 -12.42
CA VAL A 164 1.96 -0.72 -13.48
C VAL A 164 1.04 -1.93 -13.69
N ALA A 165 0.41 -2.41 -12.61
CA ALA A 165 -0.57 -3.48 -12.67
C ALA A 165 -1.84 -3.01 -13.40
N HIS A 166 -2.37 -1.83 -13.07
CA HIS A 166 -3.52 -1.24 -13.77
C HIS A 166 -3.23 -1.01 -15.26
N ASP A 167 -2.08 -0.44 -15.60
CA ASP A 167 -1.69 -0.21 -16.99
C ASP A 167 -1.61 -1.51 -17.79
N PHE A 168 -1.06 -2.56 -17.17
CA PHE A 168 -1.03 -3.88 -17.79
C PHE A 168 -2.43 -4.50 -17.91
N VAL A 169 -3.31 -4.29 -16.93
CA VAL A 169 -4.72 -4.74 -16.98
C VAL A 169 -5.49 -4.05 -18.10
N ASP A 170 -5.26 -2.77 -18.34
CA ASP A 170 -5.84 -2.06 -19.47
C ASP A 170 -5.28 -2.61 -20.79
N LEU A 171 -3.95 -2.79 -20.87
CA LEU A 171 -3.28 -3.31 -22.06
C LEU A 171 -3.74 -4.73 -22.44
N ARG A 172 -3.87 -5.63 -21.45
CA ARG A 172 -4.33 -7.00 -21.69
C ARG A 172 -5.81 -7.04 -22.09
N THR A 173 -6.63 -6.10 -21.61
CA THR A 173 -8.06 -5.98 -21.98
C THR A 173 -8.18 -5.64 -23.46
N GLU A 174 -7.30 -4.76 -23.95
CA GLU A 174 -7.22 -4.41 -25.36
C GLU A 174 -6.76 -5.58 -26.23
N ILE A 175 -5.77 -6.36 -25.76
CA ILE A 175 -5.35 -7.61 -26.43
C ILE A 175 -6.48 -8.62 -26.45
N LEU A 176 -7.27 -8.71 -25.38
CA LEU A 176 -8.45 -9.56 -25.33
C LEU A 176 -9.42 -9.16 -26.44
N HIS A 177 -9.75 -7.88 -26.63
CA HIS A 177 -10.64 -7.45 -27.71
C HIS A 177 -10.12 -7.83 -29.11
N VAL A 178 -8.81 -7.67 -29.34
CA VAL A 178 -8.17 -8.09 -30.60
C VAL A 178 -8.29 -9.61 -30.79
N TYR A 179 -7.98 -10.39 -29.75
CA TYR A 179 -8.12 -11.84 -29.73
C TYR A 179 -9.56 -12.27 -30.04
N GLU A 180 -10.55 -11.66 -29.39
CA GLU A 180 -11.96 -11.99 -29.56
C GLU A 180 -12.46 -11.71 -30.98
N LYS A 181 -12.01 -10.61 -31.60
CA LYS A 181 -12.32 -10.26 -32.98
C LYS A 181 -11.79 -11.30 -33.97
N TYR A 182 -10.51 -11.66 -33.87
CA TYR A 182 -9.91 -12.63 -34.80
C TYR A 182 -10.40 -14.06 -34.55
N ALA A 183 -10.66 -14.44 -33.30
CA ALA A 183 -11.32 -15.70 -32.98
C ALA A 183 -12.72 -15.77 -33.62
N GLN A 184 -13.48 -14.66 -33.60
CA GLN A 184 -14.79 -14.58 -34.23
C GLN A 184 -14.70 -14.73 -35.76
N MET A 185 -13.70 -14.12 -36.42
CA MET A 185 -13.48 -14.30 -37.86
C MET A 185 -13.20 -15.76 -38.20
N LEU A 186 -12.38 -16.47 -37.42
CA LEU A 186 -12.14 -17.90 -37.63
C LEU A 186 -13.41 -18.75 -37.49
N VAL A 187 -14.28 -18.42 -36.53
CA VAL A 187 -15.60 -19.06 -36.37
C VAL A 187 -16.47 -18.81 -37.61
N ASP A 188 -16.49 -17.62 -38.17
CA ASP A 188 -17.29 -17.33 -39.37
C ASP A 188 -16.86 -18.17 -40.59
N PHE A 189 -15.57 -18.52 -40.68
CA PHE A 189 -15.03 -19.33 -41.77
C PHE A 189 -15.20 -20.84 -41.59
N TYR A 190 -14.95 -21.33 -40.37
CA TYR A 190 -14.85 -22.75 -40.08
C TYR A 190 -16.00 -23.31 -39.24
N GLY A 191 -16.86 -22.46 -38.71
CA GLY A 191 -17.99 -22.85 -37.86
C GLY A 191 -17.53 -23.67 -36.66
N ASP A 192 -18.18 -24.80 -36.43
CA ASP A 192 -17.95 -25.67 -35.27
C ASP A 192 -16.56 -26.33 -35.22
N SER A 193 -15.77 -26.29 -36.30
CA SER A 193 -14.37 -26.73 -36.26
C SER A 193 -13.48 -25.82 -35.39
N ILE A 194 -13.93 -24.61 -35.07
CA ILE A 194 -13.24 -23.67 -34.17
C ILE A 194 -14.05 -23.49 -32.90
N LYS A 195 -13.47 -23.86 -31.75
CA LYS A 195 -14.08 -23.65 -30.44
C LYS A 195 -13.31 -22.57 -29.69
N ARG A 196 -13.97 -21.44 -29.42
CA ARG A 196 -13.42 -20.35 -28.61
C ARG A 196 -13.47 -20.72 -27.13
N VAL A 197 -12.32 -20.70 -26.48
CA VAL A 197 -12.14 -20.88 -25.04
C VAL A 197 -11.83 -19.51 -24.45
N ALA A 198 -12.68 -19.04 -23.53
CA ALA A 198 -12.44 -17.79 -22.82
C ALA A 198 -11.09 -17.87 -22.07
N PRO A 199 -10.18 -16.90 -22.26
CA PRO A 199 -8.93 -16.85 -21.50
C PRO A 199 -9.19 -16.74 -19.99
N SER A 200 -8.30 -17.33 -19.20
CA SER A 200 -8.33 -17.18 -17.74
C SER A 200 -7.69 -15.86 -17.31
N LEU A 201 -8.46 -14.95 -16.70
CA LEU A 201 -7.94 -13.65 -16.25
C LEU A 201 -7.38 -13.74 -14.83
N PHE A 202 -6.14 -13.30 -14.65
CA PHE A 202 -5.54 -13.12 -13.32
C PHE A 202 -6.09 -11.84 -12.65
N ASP A 203 -6.34 -11.91 -11.35
CA ASP A 203 -6.81 -10.77 -10.56
C ASP A 203 -5.61 -10.04 -9.94
N PHE A 204 -5.21 -8.91 -10.54
CA PHE A 204 -4.09 -8.10 -10.04
C PHE A 204 -4.47 -7.28 -8.79
N ASP A 205 -5.75 -7.11 -8.50
CA ASP A 205 -6.21 -6.44 -7.27
C ASP A 205 -6.06 -7.36 -6.05
N SER A 206 -5.80 -8.65 -6.27
CA SER A 206 -5.50 -9.59 -5.19
C SER A 206 -4.16 -9.34 -4.49
N ILE A 207 -3.29 -8.48 -5.04
CA ILE A 207 -2.01 -8.10 -4.44
C ILE A 207 -2.29 -7.36 -3.13
N GLU A 208 -1.85 -7.95 -2.02
CA GLU A 208 -1.94 -7.35 -0.70
C GLU A 208 -0.77 -6.39 -0.44
N TYR A 209 -0.98 -5.44 0.46
CA TYR A 209 0.01 -4.46 0.89
C TYR A 209 0.01 -4.36 2.42
N LEU A 210 1.12 -3.87 3.00
CA LEU A 210 1.18 -3.55 4.42
C LEU A 210 0.25 -2.38 4.76
N ASP A 211 -0.38 -2.44 5.92
CA ASP A 211 -1.14 -1.33 6.50
C ASP A 211 -0.19 -0.35 7.18
N THR A 212 0.47 0.47 6.38
CA THR A 212 1.42 1.48 6.84
C THR A 212 0.77 2.55 7.73
N THR A 213 -0.52 2.81 7.57
CA THR A 213 -1.24 3.77 8.41
C THR A 213 -1.33 3.26 9.84
N GLN A 214 -1.82 2.03 10.04
CA GLN A 214 -1.91 1.42 11.36
C GLN A 214 -0.52 1.24 12.00
N MET A 215 0.47 0.86 11.20
CA MET A 215 1.87 0.76 11.62
C MET A 215 2.41 2.10 12.14
N PHE A 216 2.21 3.20 11.39
CA PHE A 216 2.61 4.56 11.82
C PHE A 216 1.91 5.02 13.09
N GLU A 217 0.59 4.86 13.16
CA GLU A 217 -0.20 5.29 14.31
C GLU A 217 0.22 4.58 15.59
N LYS A 218 0.51 3.27 15.51
CA LYS A 218 1.01 2.49 16.65
C LYS A 218 2.37 2.99 17.14
N VAL A 219 3.32 3.23 16.24
CA VAL A 219 4.65 3.77 16.59
C VAL A 219 4.54 5.18 17.16
N LYS A 220 3.67 6.02 16.58
CA LYS A 220 3.41 7.37 17.07
C LYS A 220 2.80 7.38 18.47
N LEU A 221 1.82 6.52 18.76
CA LEU A 221 1.23 6.37 20.08
C LEU A 221 2.29 5.99 21.13
N GLN A 222 3.17 5.04 20.80
CA GLN A 222 4.25 4.62 21.69
C GLN A 222 5.27 5.74 21.95
N TYR A 223 5.60 6.53 20.93
CA TYR A 223 6.42 7.72 21.08
C TYR A 223 5.76 8.80 21.95
N ASP A 224 4.46 9.08 21.74
CA ASP A 224 3.72 10.08 22.50
C ASP A 224 3.69 9.70 23.99
N LEU A 225 3.44 8.42 24.30
CA LEU A 225 3.53 7.88 25.67
C LEU A 225 4.94 8.02 26.26
N LEU A 226 5.98 7.70 25.50
CA LEU A 226 7.37 7.81 25.95
C LEU A 226 7.77 9.29 26.19
N SER A 227 7.34 10.20 25.32
CA SER A 227 7.60 11.63 25.39
C SER A 227 6.83 12.32 26.53
N GLU A 228 5.58 11.91 26.76
CA GLU A 228 4.78 12.33 27.91
C GLU A 228 5.43 11.87 29.21
N ASN A 229 5.81 10.59 29.31
CA ASN A 229 6.52 10.03 30.46
C ASN A 229 7.84 10.77 30.74
N CYS A 230 8.62 11.10 29.72
CA CYS A 230 9.83 11.94 29.86
C CYS A 230 9.51 13.32 30.44
N SER A 231 8.44 13.96 29.96
CA SER A 231 8.06 15.32 30.34
C SER A 231 7.49 15.39 31.76
N VAL A 232 6.66 14.42 32.14
CA VAL A 232 6.15 14.23 33.51
C VAL A 232 7.31 13.97 34.46
N MET A 233 8.25 13.10 34.08
CA MET A 233 9.40 12.76 34.91
C MET A 233 10.34 13.96 35.13
N MET A 234 10.59 14.78 34.09
CA MET A 234 11.36 16.03 34.24
C MET A 234 10.68 17.01 35.21
N SER A 235 9.36 17.11 35.18
CA SER A 235 8.58 17.93 36.12
C SER A 235 8.67 17.40 37.54
N GLU A 236 8.52 16.09 37.73
CA GLU A 236 8.55 15.45 39.06
C GLU A 236 9.96 15.44 39.70
N ILE A 237 11.02 15.30 38.91
CA ILE A 237 12.42 15.44 39.39
C ILE A 237 12.67 16.88 39.83
N SER A 238 12.21 17.86 39.05
CA SER A 238 12.32 19.29 39.39
C SER A 238 11.55 19.63 40.67
N ASP A 239 10.31 19.15 40.79
CA ASP A 239 9.45 19.38 41.94
C ASP A 239 9.96 18.65 43.20
N GLY A 240 10.40 17.40 43.08
CA GLY A 240 11.00 16.62 44.16
C GLY A 240 12.33 17.19 44.65
N PHE A 241 13.18 17.68 43.74
CA PHE A 241 14.42 18.38 44.09
C PHE A 241 14.14 19.72 44.79
N SER A 242 13.21 20.52 44.28
CA SER A 242 12.78 21.77 44.91
C SER A 242 12.23 21.54 46.32
N LYS A 243 11.39 20.50 46.49
CA LYS A 243 10.77 20.13 47.77
C LYS A 243 11.77 19.55 48.77
N SER A 244 12.71 18.73 48.33
CA SER A 244 13.79 18.18 49.19
C SER A 244 14.78 19.27 49.63
N VAL A 245 15.12 20.23 48.76
CA VAL A 245 15.89 21.43 49.12
C VAL A 245 15.12 22.32 50.10
N GLN A 246 13.81 22.47 49.92
CA GLN A 246 12.94 23.23 50.82
C GLN A 246 12.83 22.57 52.21
N ILE A 247 12.67 21.25 52.26
CA ILE A 247 12.66 20.46 53.50
C ILE A 247 14.04 20.53 54.18
N ALA A 248 15.14 20.32 53.46
CA ALA A 248 16.49 20.45 54.01
C ALA A 248 16.77 21.86 54.56
N SER A 249 16.27 22.90 53.89
CA SER A 249 16.36 24.30 54.34
C SER A 249 15.57 24.56 55.64
N GLN A 250 14.36 24.02 55.77
CA GLN A 250 13.51 24.15 56.96
C GLN A 250 14.04 23.33 58.14
N SER A 251 14.53 22.11 57.88
CA SER A 251 15.11 21.20 58.87
C SER A 251 16.47 21.66 59.41
N SER A 252 17.27 22.38 58.61
CA SER A 252 18.53 22.98 59.09
C SER A 252 18.34 24.06 60.17
N LYS A 253 17.14 24.65 60.26
CA LYS A 253 16.80 25.72 61.20
C LYS A 253 16.12 25.22 62.48
N ALA A 254 15.68 23.96 62.53
CA ALA A 254 14.94 23.41 63.67
C ALA A 254 15.53 22.06 64.10
N LEU A 255 16.29 22.07 65.21
CA LEU A 255 16.76 20.90 65.99
C LEU A 255 17.94 20.10 65.39
N GLY A 256 18.91 19.74 66.23
CA GLY A 256 20.18 19.09 65.84
C GLY A 256 20.08 17.61 65.42
N GLY A 257 21.20 17.06 64.94
CA GLY A 257 21.53 15.62 64.82
C GLY A 257 20.64 14.75 63.92
N GLY A 258 19.40 14.47 64.35
CA GLY A 258 18.48 13.52 63.70
C GLY A 258 17.79 14.05 62.44
N ALA A 259 17.64 15.37 62.30
CA ALA A 259 16.98 15.99 61.14
C ALA A 259 17.76 15.83 59.82
N LEU A 260 19.09 15.64 59.89
CA LEU A 260 19.95 15.34 58.73
C LEU A 260 19.76 13.90 58.22
N ALA A 261 19.45 12.96 59.11
CA ALA A 261 19.21 11.57 58.74
C ALA A 261 17.87 11.40 58.00
N VAL A 262 16.81 12.07 58.46
CA VAL A 262 15.49 12.07 57.78
C VAL A 262 15.57 12.75 56.41
N ALA A 263 16.29 13.87 56.29
CA ALA A 263 16.52 14.54 55.00
C ALA A 263 17.35 13.67 54.03
N ALA A 264 18.34 12.93 54.53
CA ALA A 264 19.13 11.99 53.73
C ALA A 264 18.28 10.79 53.26
N VAL A 265 17.40 10.25 54.12
CA VAL A 265 16.49 9.16 53.79
C VAL A 265 15.46 9.57 52.74
N GLU A 266 14.85 10.76 52.84
CA GLU A 266 13.90 11.26 51.84
C GLU A 266 14.60 11.59 50.50
N ALA A 267 15.85 12.08 50.54
CA ALA A 267 16.66 12.29 49.34
C ALA A 267 17.04 10.97 48.63
N ILE A 268 17.37 9.92 49.40
CA ILE A 268 17.64 8.57 48.86
C ILE A 268 16.37 7.98 48.26
N LYS A 269 15.21 8.11 48.91
CA LYS A 269 13.91 7.69 48.36
C LYS A 269 13.60 8.37 47.03
N HIS A 270 13.72 9.70 46.97
CA HIS A 270 13.51 10.43 45.70
C HIS A 270 14.50 10.00 44.61
N TYR A 271 15.74 9.69 44.97
CA TYR A 271 16.73 9.15 44.05
C TYR A 271 16.38 7.73 43.57
N LEU A 272 15.87 6.86 44.45
CA LEU A 272 15.41 5.51 44.11
C LEU A 272 14.17 5.55 43.21
N ASP A 273 13.18 6.39 43.52
CA ASP A 273 11.98 6.62 42.69
C ASP A 273 12.35 7.16 41.29
N ALA A 274 13.28 8.12 41.23
CA ALA A 274 13.77 8.66 39.96
C ALA A 274 14.58 7.60 39.18
N SER A 275 15.32 6.74 39.86
CA SER A 275 16.07 5.64 39.24
C SER A 275 15.13 4.56 38.69
N GLU A 276 14.09 4.18 39.44
CA GLU A 276 13.09 3.18 39.01
C GLU A 276 12.33 3.67 37.77
N LYS A 277 11.88 4.93 37.78
CA LYS A 277 11.25 5.56 36.61
C LYS A 277 12.20 5.63 35.41
N THR A 278 13.50 5.86 35.63
CA THR A 278 14.50 5.91 34.54
C THR A 278 14.67 4.53 33.93
N VAL A 279 14.69 3.48 34.75
CA VAL A 279 14.78 2.08 34.30
C VAL A 279 13.53 1.69 33.51
N ARG A 280 12.33 2.07 33.99
CA ARG A 280 11.08 1.86 33.25
C ARG A 280 11.09 2.55 31.89
N MET A 281 11.55 3.80 31.83
CA MET A 281 11.64 4.55 30.57
C MET A 281 12.64 3.94 29.58
N LYS A 282 13.76 3.40 30.08
CA LYS A 282 14.68 2.60 29.26
C LYS A 282 14.02 1.32 28.76
N SER A 283 13.20 0.66 29.57
CA SER A 283 12.44 -0.52 29.17
C SER A 283 11.41 -0.19 28.08
N ASP A 284 10.67 0.92 28.23
CA ASP A 284 9.70 1.40 27.24
C ASP A 284 10.41 1.76 25.90
N LEU A 285 11.60 2.36 25.98
CA LEU A 285 12.45 2.63 24.81
C LEU A 285 12.92 1.34 24.12
N GLU A 286 13.33 0.32 24.86
CA GLU A 286 13.74 -0.97 24.30
C GLU A 286 12.57 -1.68 23.61
N ALA A 287 11.36 -1.62 24.18
CA ALA A 287 10.16 -2.15 23.53
C ALA A 287 9.81 -1.36 22.26
N PHE A 288 9.91 -0.03 22.30
CA PHE A 288 9.69 0.85 21.15
C PHE A 288 10.66 0.55 20.00
N LYS A 289 11.96 0.41 20.29
CA LYS A 289 12.99 0.03 19.30
C LYS A 289 12.69 -1.30 18.65
N MET A 290 12.28 -2.31 19.44
CA MET A 290 11.98 -3.63 18.91
C MET A 290 10.77 -3.61 17.96
N ASN A 291 9.72 -2.86 18.30
CA ASN A 291 8.57 -2.70 17.42
C ASN A 291 8.97 -2.04 16.08
N ILE A 292 9.80 -0.99 16.11
CA ILE A 292 10.33 -0.37 14.89
C ILE A 292 11.19 -1.36 14.11
N LYS A 293 12.08 -2.13 14.76
CA LYS A 293 12.92 -3.14 14.09
C LYS A 293 12.06 -4.17 13.36
N LYS A 294 11.01 -4.68 14.00
CA LYS A 294 10.06 -5.61 13.38
C LYS A 294 9.41 -4.98 12.15
N ASP A 295 8.85 -3.79 12.29
CA ASP A 295 8.15 -3.10 11.21
C ASP A 295 9.08 -2.80 10.02
N VAL A 296 10.30 -2.33 10.28
CA VAL A 296 11.34 -2.14 9.26
C VAL A 296 11.66 -3.45 8.54
N THR A 297 11.72 -4.56 9.28
CA THR A 297 11.98 -5.89 8.69
C THR A 297 10.84 -6.32 7.77
N ASN A 298 9.59 -6.15 8.22
CA ASN A 298 8.39 -6.40 7.41
C ASN A 298 8.40 -5.53 6.14
N ILE A 299 8.63 -4.22 6.27
CA ILE A 299 8.67 -3.29 5.13
C ILE A 299 9.77 -3.68 4.14
N LYS A 300 10.97 -4.04 4.61
CA LYS A 300 12.07 -4.50 3.76
C LYS A 300 11.75 -5.79 3.03
N SER A 301 11.20 -6.77 3.74
CA SER A 301 10.81 -8.05 3.14
C SER A 301 9.71 -7.87 2.09
N ASP A 302 8.70 -7.05 2.39
CA ASP A 302 7.60 -6.80 1.47
C ASP A 302 8.01 -5.94 0.28
N TYR A 303 8.94 -5.00 0.47
CA TYR A 303 9.54 -4.25 -0.63
C TYR A 303 10.18 -5.16 -1.69
N THR A 304 10.99 -6.15 -1.30
CA THR A 304 11.62 -7.06 -2.27
C THR A 304 10.58 -7.88 -3.05
N ARG A 305 9.44 -8.19 -2.42
CA ARG A 305 8.28 -8.77 -3.11
C ARG A 305 7.69 -7.78 -4.11
N LEU A 306 7.41 -6.54 -3.72
CA LEU A 306 6.86 -5.49 -4.59
C LEU A 306 7.78 -5.20 -5.79
N ALA A 307 9.10 -5.11 -5.58
CA ALA A 307 10.08 -4.95 -6.66
C ALA A 307 10.05 -6.12 -7.64
N THR A 308 9.92 -7.36 -7.15
CA THR A 308 9.76 -8.55 -8.00
C THR A 308 8.48 -8.47 -8.84
N VAL A 309 7.35 -8.06 -8.24
CA VAL A 309 6.07 -7.88 -8.93
C VAL A 309 6.20 -6.82 -10.03
N TYR A 310 6.67 -5.63 -9.66
CA TYR A 310 6.86 -4.53 -10.59
C TYR A 310 7.71 -4.96 -11.78
N LYS A 311 8.88 -5.54 -11.52
CA LYS A 311 9.81 -5.98 -12.56
C LYS A 311 9.18 -7.02 -13.49
N THR A 312 8.44 -7.97 -12.92
CA THR A 312 7.74 -8.99 -13.72
C THR A 312 6.76 -8.34 -14.70
N ILE A 313 5.99 -7.35 -14.25
CA ILE A 313 5.02 -6.68 -15.12
C ILE A 313 5.74 -5.78 -16.14
N ASN A 314 6.68 -4.95 -15.66
CA ASN A 314 7.40 -3.95 -16.44
C ASN A 314 8.36 -4.54 -17.49
N ASP A 315 9.12 -5.57 -17.13
CA ASP A 315 10.21 -6.07 -17.98
C ASP A 315 9.78 -7.26 -18.85
N LEU A 316 8.71 -7.96 -18.45
CA LEU A 316 8.24 -9.16 -19.14
C LEU A 316 6.86 -8.98 -19.78
N TYR A 317 5.85 -8.58 -19.00
CA TYR A 317 4.47 -8.57 -19.49
C TYR A 317 4.19 -7.40 -20.44
N ILE A 318 4.54 -6.18 -20.05
CA ILE A 318 4.36 -4.98 -20.88
C ILE A 318 5.14 -5.08 -22.20
N PRO A 319 6.44 -5.46 -22.24
CA PRO A 319 7.19 -5.52 -23.49
C PRO A 319 6.71 -6.65 -24.41
N LYS A 320 6.22 -7.76 -23.85
CA LYS A 320 5.57 -8.83 -24.64
C LYS A 320 4.27 -8.34 -25.26
N ALA A 321 3.47 -7.59 -24.49
CA ALA A 321 2.25 -6.96 -24.97
C ALA A 321 2.50 -5.89 -26.05
N ASP A 322 3.54 -5.05 -25.87
CA ASP A 322 4.00 -4.08 -26.86
C ASP A 322 4.37 -4.74 -28.19
N ALA A 323 5.17 -5.80 -28.13
CA ALA A 323 5.54 -6.57 -29.31
C ALA A 323 4.30 -7.12 -30.04
N TYR A 324 3.34 -7.65 -29.29
CA TYR A 324 2.08 -8.12 -29.85
C TYR A 324 1.28 -6.99 -30.50
N PHE A 325 1.16 -5.82 -29.87
CA PHE A 325 0.46 -4.68 -30.49
C PHE A 325 1.14 -4.17 -31.76
N LYS A 326 2.47 -4.00 -31.73
CA LYS A 326 3.26 -3.45 -32.84
C LYS A 326 3.38 -4.39 -34.03
N PHE A 327 3.37 -5.71 -33.79
CA PHE A 327 3.66 -6.70 -34.83
C PHE A 327 2.53 -7.72 -35.05
N GLY A 328 1.58 -7.88 -34.14
CA GLY A 328 0.49 -8.86 -34.21
C GLY A 328 -0.42 -8.67 -35.43
N GLY A 329 -0.76 -7.43 -35.77
CA GLY A 329 -1.51 -7.14 -37.00
C GLY A 329 -0.72 -7.42 -38.29
N LYS A 330 0.62 -7.41 -38.23
CA LYS A 330 1.50 -7.70 -39.38
C LYS A 330 1.68 -9.21 -39.62
N LEU A 331 1.22 -10.06 -38.70
CA LEU A 331 1.14 -11.51 -38.91
C LEU A 331 0.03 -11.89 -39.89
N LEU A 332 -0.94 -11.00 -40.08
CA LEU A 332 -2.06 -11.23 -40.98
C LEU A 332 -1.65 -10.82 -42.39
N SER A 333 -1.76 -11.76 -43.32
CA SER A 333 -1.51 -11.48 -44.73
C SER A 333 -2.61 -10.57 -45.28
N ALA A 334 -2.27 -9.73 -46.26
CA ALA A 334 -3.27 -8.98 -47.02
C ALA A 334 -4.29 -9.94 -47.70
N GLU A 335 -3.87 -11.17 -47.98
CA GLU A 335 -4.70 -12.24 -48.52
C GLU A 335 -5.78 -12.68 -47.52
N PHE A 336 -5.47 -12.81 -46.23
CA PHE A 336 -6.46 -13.08 -45.17
C PHE A 336 -7.53 -11.99 -45.11
N GLU A 337 -7.11 -10.72 -45.03
CA GLU A 337 -8.02 -9.58 -44.98
C GLU A 337 -8.92 -9.50 -46.23
N GLN A 338 -8.36 -9.81 -47.40
CA GLN A 338 -9.12 -9.87 -48.65
C GLN A 338 -10.14 -11.02 -48.64
N MET A 339 -9.79 -12.18 -48.10
CA MET A 339 -10.73 -13.30 -47.93
C MET A 339 -11.85 -12.94 -46.96
N VAL A 340 -11.54 -12.34 -45.80
CA VAL A 340 -12.54 -11.84 -44.84
C VAL A 340 -13.48 -10.83 -45.50
N SER A 341 -12.93 -9.86 -46.23
CA SER A 341 -13.71 -8.85 -46.96
C SER A 341 -14.63 -9.48 -48.01
N THR A 342 -14.12 -10.47 -48.77
CA THR A 342 -14.90 -11.21 -49.77
C THR A 342 -16.04 -12.00 -49.13
N LEU A 343 -15.78 -12.60 -47.97
CA LEU A 343 -16.80 -13.34 -47.21
C LEU A 343 -17.95 -12.42 -46.78
N TYR A 344 -17.61 -11.24 -46.25
CA TYR A 344 -18.56 -10.29 -45.71
C TYR A 344 -19.28 -9.45 -46.77
N ALA A 345 -18.72 -9.32 -47.98
CA ALA A 345 -19.37 -8.64 -49.10
C ALA A 345 -20.60 -9.38 -49.68
N LYS A 346 -20.89 -10.61 -49.21
CA LYS A 346 -22.07 -11.38 -49.63
C LYS A 346 -23.37 -10.67 -49.20
N ALA A 347 -24.37 -10.65 -50.09
CA ALA A 347 -25.64 -9.96 -49.85
C ALA A 347 -26.35 -10.47 -48.58
N GLY A 348 -26.72 -9.55 -47.68
CA GLY A 348 -27.35 -9.85 -46.39
C GLY A 348 -26.39 -10.26 -45.27
N VAL A 349 -25.10 -10.52 -45.57
CA VAL A 349 -24.07 -10.81 -44.57
C VAL A 349 -23.43 -9.52 -44.06
N ALA A 350 -23.18 -8.56 -44.96
CA ALA A 350 -22.54 -7.29 -44.63
C ALA A 350 -23.27 -6.53 -43.51
N GLU A 351 -24.61 -6.43 -43.59
CA GLU A 351 -25.41 -5.76 -42.57
C GLU A 351 -25.37 -6.49 -41.21
N LEU A 352 -25.41 -7.83 -41.22
CA LEU A 352 -25.36 -8.63 -39.99
C LEU A 352 -23.98 -8.54 -39.31
N VAL A 353 -22.91 -8.58 -40.10
CA VAL A 353 -21.53 -8.42 -39.60
C VAL A 353 -21.35 -7.03 -39.01
N LYS A 354 -21.82 -5.98 -39.71
CA LYS A 354 -21.78 -4.62 -39.19
C LYS A 354 -22.51 -4.50 -37.85
N GLU A 355 -23.73 -5.04 -37.75
CA GLU A 355 -24.50 -5.02 -36.50
C GLU A 355 -23.78 -5.80 -35.38
N ARG A 356 -23.17 -6.95 -35.70
CA ARG A 356 -22.40 -7.73 -34.71
C ARG A 356 -21.18 -6.97 -34.24
N ASP A 357 -20.45 -6.32 -35.14
CA ASP A 357 -19.25 -5.56 -34.81
C ASP A 357 -19.61 -4.34 -33.94
N GLU A 358 -20.72 -3.64 -34.22
CA GLU A 358 -21.28 -2.59 -33.34
C GLU A 358 -21.64 -3.14 -31.94
N VAL A 359 -22.24 -4.32 -31.86
CA VAL A 359 -22.52 -5.00 -30.57
C VAL A 359 -21.23 -5.38 -29.84
N MET A 360 -20.19 -5.80 -30.56
CA MET A 360 -18.88 -6.12 -29.97
C MET A 360 -18.18 -4.87 -29.43
N ASP A 361 -18.28 -3.74 -30.11
CA ASP A 361 -17.79 -2.45 -29.61
C ASP A 361 -18.55 -2.02 -28.35
N GLU A 362 -19.87 -2.26 -28.29
CA GLU A 362 -20.65 -2.00 -27.09
C GLU A 362 -20.29 -2.95 -25.93
N ILE A 363 -20.02 -4.23 -26.20
CA ILE A 363 -19.51 -5.19 -25.21
C ILE A 363 -18.21 -4.68 -24.60
N ARG A 364 -17.29 -4.17 -25.43
CA ARG A 364 -16.02 -3.57 -25.00
C ARG A 364 -16.27 -2.37 -24.08
N ALA A 365 -17.03 -1.39 -24.53
CA ALA A 365 -17.32 -0.19 -23.74
C ALA A 365 -17.96 -0.50 -22.37
N VAL A 366 -18.88 -1.47 -22.32
CA VAL A 366 -19.50 -1.91 -21.05
C VAL A 366 -18.51 -2.69 -20.18
N SER A 367 -17.59 -3.44 -20.77
CA SER A 367 -16.54 -4.17 -20.02
C SER A 367 -15.54 -3.19 -19.38
N ASP A 368 -15.17 -2.12 -20.08
CA ASP A 368 -14.31 -1.07 -19.53
C ASP A 368 -14.97 -0.36 -18.34
N GLN A 369 -16.27 -0.06 -18.45
CA GLN A 369 -17.06 0.49 -17.34
C GLN A 369 -17.13 -0.47 -16.15
N LEU A 370 -17.31 -1.76 -16.41
CA LEU A 370 -17.35 -2.78 -15.37
C LEU A 370 -16.02 -2.85 -14.60
N ASN A 371 -14.90 -2.75 -15.31
CA ASN A 371 -13.58 -2.73 -14.71
C ASN A 371 -13.39 -1.50 -13.80
N ASP A 372 -13.73 -0.30 -14.31
CA ASP A 372 -13.68 0.94 -13.53
C ASP A 372 -14.56 0.89 -12.26
N HIS A 373 -15.79 0.35 -12.37
CA HIS A 373 -16.66 0.17 -11.20
C HIS A 373 -16.10 -0.83 -10.19
N ASN A 374 -15.43 -1.90 -10.63
CA ASN A 374 -14.78 -2.84 -9.71
C ASN A 374 -13.66 -2.14 -8.93
N ASN A 375 -12.82 -1.36 -9.61
CA ASN A 375 -11.72 -0.62 -8.98
C ASN A 375 -12.26 0.39 -7.96
N ASN A 376 -13.32 1.12 -8.30
CA ASN A 376 -13.97 2.05 -7.38
C ASN A 376 -14.58 1.33 -6.18
N ILE A 377 -15.21 0.17 -6.38
CA ILE A 377 -15.76 -0.63 -5.27
C ILE A 377 -14.66 -0.98 -4.27
N ILE A 378 -13.51 -1.45 -4.76
CA ILE A 378 -12.36 -1.81 -3.91
C ILE A 378 -11.86 -0.56 -3.16
N PHE A 379 -11.64 0.54 -3.88
CA PHE A 379 -11.20 1.81 -3.29
C PHE A 379 -12.13 2.28 -2.16
N TYR A 380 -13.44 2.36 -2.40
CA TYR A 380 -14.37 2.83 -1.37
C TYR A 380 -14.51 1.86 -0.21
N ASP A 381 -14.39 0.54 -0.43
CA ASP A 381 -14.38 -0.46 0.64
C ASP A 381 -13.15 -0.28 1.56
N GLU A 382 -11.96 -0.05 0.98
CA GLU A 382 -10.73 0.28 1.73
C GLU A 382 -10.90 1.56 2.57
N GLN A 383 -11.46 2.63 1.97
CA GLN A 383 -11.63 3.92 2.65
C GLN A 383 -12.66 3.85 3.79
N ILE A 384 -13.76 3.12 3.60
CA ILE A 384 -14.74 2.84 4.65
C ILE A 384 -14.08 2.06 5.78
N GLY A 385 -13.31 1.01 5.46
CA GLY A 385 -12.56 0.24 6.45
C GLY A 385 -11.64 1.12 7.29
N ARG A 386 -10.90 2.04 6.66
CA ARG A 386 -10.04 3.02 7.34
C ARG A 386 -10.85 3.93 8.27
N CYS A 387 -11.96 4.49 7.79
CA CYS A 387 -12.82 5.35 8.60
C CYS A 387 -13.39 4.59 9.81
N GLN A 388 -13.84 3.34 9.61
CA GLN A 388 -14.33 2.47 10.69
C GLN A 388 -13.26 2.14 11.72
N GLY A 389 -12.00 1.97 11.30
CA GLY A 389 -10.85 1.85 12.19
C GLY A 389 -10.72 3.08 13.10
N ILE A 390 -10.64 4.28 12.51
CA ILE A 390 -10.57 5.56 13.25
C ILE A 390 -11.74 5.70 14.23
N LEU A 391 -12.96 5.42 13.78
CA LEU A 391 -14.17 5.53 14.58
C LEU A 391 -14.21 4.54 15.74
N THR A 392 -13.64 3.35 15.55
CA THR A 392 -13.54 2.33 16.61
C THR A 392 -12.49 2.72 17.64
N ASP A 393 -11.29 3.08 17.16
CA ASP A 393 -10.13 3.30 18.00
C ASP A 393 -10.25 4.57 18.86
N LYS A 394 -10.83 5.64 18.30
CA LYS A 394 -10.88 6.96 18.94
C LYS A 394 -12.20 7.26 19.66
N LYS A 395 -13.13 6.29 19.71
CA LYS A 395 -14.50 6.47 20.22
C LYS A 395 -14.56 7.01 21.65
N ASP A 396 -13.86 6.34 22.57
CA ASP A 396 -13.93 6.66 23.99
C ASP A 396 -13.25 8.01 24.29
N ASP A 397 -12.13 8.28 23.63
CA ASP A 397 -11.42 9.55 23.72
C ASP A 397 -12.26 10.70 23.16
N TYR A 398 -12.95 10.48 22.04
CA TYR A 398 -13.85 11.46 21.43
C TYR A 398 -15.04 11.77 22.35
N GLU A 399 -15.72 10.76 22.90
CA GLU A 399 -16.84 11.00 23.82
C GLU A 399 -16.38 11.68 25.12
N ASN A 400 -15.19 11.33 25.63
CA ASN A 400 -14.59 12.06 26.74
C ASN A 400 -14.30 13.53 26.39
N ALA A 401 -13.66 13.78 25.24
CA ALA A 401 -13.38 15.13 24.74
C ALA A 401 -14.65 15.97 24.60
N LYS A 402 -15.71 15.38 24.04
CA LYS A 402 -17.02 16.00 23.87
C LYS A 402 -17.69 16.32 25.20
N ASN A 403 -17.61 15.44 26.19
CA ASN A 403 -18.11 15.67 27.55
C ASN A 403 -17.35 16.77 28.29
N LEU A 404 -16.03 16.91 28.03
CA LEU A 404 -15.19 17.96 28.59
C LEU A 404 -15.29 19.31 27.86
N ARG A 405 -16.06 19.37 26.76
CA ARG A 405 -16.23 20.59 25.98
C ARG A 405 -16.89 21.70 26.82
N PRO A 406 -16.26 22.88 26.96
CA PRO A 406 -16.84 23.96 27.74
C PRO A 406 -18.21 24.38 27.22
N ASN A 407 -19.17 24.55 28.12
CA ASN A 407 -20.50 25.05 27.78
C ASN A 407 -20.48 26.57 27.63
N LYS A 408 -21.10 27.08 26.56
CA LYS A 408 -21.23 28.52 26.35
C LYS A 408 -22.16 29.11 27.41
N PRO A 409 -21.76 30.18 28.12
CA PRO A 409 -22.64 30.82 29.10
C PRO A 409 -23.87 31.40 28.39
N SER A 410 -25.03 31.32 29.05
CA SER A 410 -26.23 31.95 28.53
C SER A 410 -26.08 33.47 28.49
N VAL A 411 -26.84 34.13 27.59
CA VAL A 411 -26.80 35.60 27.43
C VAL A 411 -27.06 36.31 28.77
N ILE A 412 -27.98 35.79 29.58
CA ILE A 412 -28.33 36.34 30.90
C ILE A 412 -27.16 36.21 31.89
N VAL A 413 -26.50 35.05 31.95
CA VAL A 413 -25.34 34.82 32.82
C VAL A 413 -24.17 35.71 32.39
N ASN A 414 -23.99 35.93 31.09
CA ASN A 414 -22.93 36.80 30.60
C ASN A 414 -23.17 38.28 30.94
N VAL A 415 -24.43 38.74 30.85
CA VAL A 415 -24.82 40.11 31.25
C VAL A 415 -24.63 40.31 32.76
N LEU A 416 -25.10 39.37 33.60
CA LEU A 416 -24.96 39.45 35.06
C LEU A 416 -23.50 39.37 35.53
N THR A 417 -22.62 38.77 34.73
CA THR A 417 -21.19 38.67 35.02
C THR A 417 -20.37 39.76 34.31
N PHE A 418 -21.03 40.78 33.76
CA PHE A 418 -20.41 41.90 33.02
C PHE A 418 -19.41 41.43 31.94
N GLY A 419 -19.76 40.38 31.19
CA GLY A 419 -18.92 39.83 30.11
C GLY A 419 -17.78 38.90 30.56
N SER A 420 -17.56 38.75 31.87
CA SER A 420 -16.45 37.93 32.40
C SER A 420 -16.67 36.42 32.22
N ALA A 421 -17.92 35.95 32.17
CA ALA A 421 -18.23 34.55 31.89
C ALA A 421 -17.86 34.15 30.46
N ASP A 422 -18.14 35.01 29.47
CA ASP A 422 -17.79 34.77 28.08
C ASP A 422 -16.27 34.77 27.87
N LYS A 423 -15.54 35.70 28.51
CA LYS A 423 -14.07 35.71 28.49
C LYS A 423 -13.47 34.42 29.09
N LYS A 424 -14.01 33.93 30.21
CA LYS A 424 -13.59 32.64 30.82
C LYS A 424 -13.96 31.45 29.93
N TYR A 425 -15.11 31.48 29.27
CA TYR A 425 -15.51 30.47 28.29
C TYR A 425 -14.55 30.42 27.10
N SER A 426 -14.21 31.56 26.48
CA SER A 426 -13.26 31.61 25.36
C SER A 426 -11.88 31.06 25.76
N GLN A 427 -11.40 31.35 26.97
CA GLN A 427 -10.13 30.80 27.48
C GLN A 427 -10.19 29.27 27.67
N LYS A 428 -11.27 28.76 28.28
CA LYS A 428 -11.47 27.32 28.44
C LYS A 428 -11.61 26.62 27.09
N MET A 429 -12.33 27.23 26.15
CA MET A 429 -12.52 26.72 24.79
C MET A 429 -11.20 26.69 24.01
N PHE A 430 -10.34 27.71 24.18
CA PHE A 430 -9.01 27.73 23.59
C PHE A 430 -8.13 26.58 24.12
N LYS A 431 -8.12 26.35 25.44
CA LYS A 431 -7.41 25.22 26.05
C LYS A 431 -7.97 23.87 25.59
N TRP A 432 -9.29 23.72 25.59
CA TRP A 432 -9.96 22.51 25.11
C TRP A 432 -9.61 22.23 23.66
N LYS A 433 -9.64 23.24 22.78
CA LYS A 433 -9.25 23.09 21.36
C LYS A 433 -7.77 22.75 21.20
N GLY A 434 -6.89 23.27 22.06
CA GLY A 434 -5.47 22.93 22.05
C GLY A 434 -5.18 21.47 22.41
N VAL A 435 -6.01 20.85 23.26
CA VAL A 435 -5.84 19.46 23.70
C VAL A 435 -6.60 18.49 22.80
N TYR A 436 -7.87 18.78 22.49
CA TYR A 436 -8.79 17.83 21.83
C TYR A 436 -9.15 18.21 20.39
N GLY A 437 -8.72 19.37 19.89
CA GLY A 437 -9.18 19.90 18.61
C GLY A 437 -8.87 19.00 17.41
N ASN A 438 -7.68 18.38 17.39
CA ASN A 438 -7.29 17.47 16.31
C ASN A 438 -8.08 16.15 16.38
N LEU A 439 -8.17 15.54 17.57
CA LEU A 439 -8.96 14.33 17.81
C LEU A 439 -10.42 14.50 17.36
N VAL A 440 -11.07 15.59 17.77
CA VAL A 440 -12.47 15.87 17.42
C VAL A 440 -12.62 16.07 15.92
N LYS A 441 -11.72 16.83 15.29
CA LYS A 441 -11.76 17.07 13.84
C LYS A 441 -11.59 15.77 13.07
N GLU A 442 -10.63 14.95 13.45
CA GLU A 442 -10.33 13.68 12.79
C GLU A 442 -11.49 12.69 12.92
N TYR A 443 -12.07 12.56 14.12
CA TYR A 443 -13.23 11.71 14.36
C TYR A 443 -14.47 12.19 13.60
N GLU A 444 -14.79 13.49 13.67
CA GLU A 444 -15.93 14.07 12.94
C GLU A 444 -15.77 13.97 11.42
N ASN A 445 -14.55 14.14 10.91
CA ASN A 445 -14.25 13.92 9.49
C ASN A 445 -14.48 12.46 9.10
N ALA A 446 -13.97 11.49 9.88
CA ALA A 446 -14.16 10.07 9.60
C ALA A 446 -15.66 9.67 9.55
N ILE A 447 -16.54 10.29 10.35
CA ILE A 447 -18.00 10.08 10.24
C ILE A 447 -18.54 10.57 8.90
N VAL A 448 -18.12 11.77 8.47
CA VAL A 448 -18.59 12.39 7.23
C VAL A 448 -18.08 11.59 6.03
N ASP A 449 -16.80 11.23 6.05
CA ASP A 449 -16.12 10.48 5.00
C ASP A 449 -16.72 9.07 4.87
N GLU A 450 -16.86 8.31 5.98
CA GLU A 450 -17.50 6.98 5.95
C GLU A 450 -18.89 7.02 5.29
N LYS A 451 -19.68 8.05 5.61
CA LYS A 451 -21.02 8.21 5.03
C LYS A 451 -20.98 8.54 3.54
N ALA A 452 -20.08 9.43 3.13
CA ALA A 452 -19.91 9.79 1.73
C ALA A 452 -19.44 8.58 0.92
N ASP A 453 -18.40 7.89 1.38
CA ASP A 453 -17.82 6.71 0.74
C ASP A 453 -18.81 5.56 0.67
N THR A 454 -19.64 5.34 1.70
CA THR A 454 -20.71 4.34 1.68
C THR A 454 -21.73 4.61 0.56
N SER A 455 -22.05 5.89 0.33
CA SER A 455 -22.98 6.27 -0.74
C SER A 455 -22.39 6.00 -2.12
N GLU A 456 -21.11 6.31 -2.34
CA GLU A 456 -20.40 6.04 -3.59
C GLU A 456 -20.20 4.54 -3.83
N LEU A 457 -19.89 3.77 -2.78
CA LEU A 457 -19.79 2.31 -2.84
C LEU A 457 -21.11 1.68 -3.32
N GLU A 458 -22.24 2.09 -2.74
CA GLU A 458 -23.54 1.58 -3.15
C GLU A 458 -23.91 2.02 -4.57
N SER A 459 -23.55 3.24 -4.98
CA SER A 459 -23.74 3.71 -6.35
C SER A 459 -22.95 2.85 -7.35
N ASN A 460 -21.67 2.59 -7.08
CA ASN A 460 -20.83 1.75 -7.94
C ASN A 460 -21.29 0.28 -7.95
N LYS A 461 -21.74 -0.28 -6.81
CA LYS A 461 -22.35 -1.63 -6.78
C LYS A 461 -23.62 -1.73 -7.63
N ASN A 462 -24.45 -0.69 -7.65
CA ASN A 462 -25.63 -0.63 -8.50
C ASN A 462 -25.26 -0.55 -9.98
N ALA A 463 -24.34 0.36 -10.34
CA ALA A 463 -23.86 0.53 -11.71
C ALA A 463 -23.19 -0.75 -12.24
N LYS A 464 -22.39 -1.43 -11.41
CA LYS A 464 -21.82 -2.76 -11.71
C LYS A 464 -22.91 -3.78 -12.07
N ARG A 465 -23.96 -3.89 -11.25
CA ARG A 465 -25.08 -4.83 -11.51
C ARG A 465 -25.79 -4.51 -12.83
N GLU A 466 -25.99 -3.23 -13.15
CA GLU A 466 -26.59 -2.81 -14.42
C GLU A 466 -25.68 -3.14 -15.61
N ALA A 467 -24.38 -2.86 -15.49
CA ALA A 467 -23.38 -3.20 -16.50
C ALA A 467 -23.28 -4.71 -16.75
N GLU A 468 -23.28 -5.54 -15.70
CA GLU A 468 -23.29 -7.01 -15.80
C GLU A 468 -24.52 -7.53 -16.56
N GLN A 469 -25.71 -6.97 -16.26
CA GLN A 469 -26.95 -7.33 -16.96
C GLN A 469 -26.88 -6.93 -18.44
N LYS A 470 -26.41 -5.72 -18.73
CA LYS A 470 -26.24 -5.22 -20.10
C LYS A 470 -25.25 -6.09 -20.87
N LEU A 471 -24.11 -6.41 -20.26
CA LEU A 471 -23.08 -7.27 -20.85
C LEU A 471 -23.63 -8.67 -21.19
N ALA A 472 -24.44 -9.27 -20.31
CA ALA A 472 -25.08 -10.55 -20.57
C ALA A 472 -26.07 -10.51 -21.76
N GLN A 473 -26.85 -9.42 -21.87
CA GLN A 473 -27.76 -9.20 -23.00
C GLN A 473 -26.99 -9.03 -24.30
N LEU A 474 -25.93 -8.21 -24.31
CA LEU A 474 -25.11 -7.97 -25.49
C LEU A 474 -24.39 -9.26 -25.95
N LYS A 475 -23.84 -10.05 -25.03
CA LYS A 475 -23.24 -11.36 -25.35
C LYS A 475 -24.26 -12.33 -25.95
N THR A 476 -25.51 -12.30 -25.47
CA THR A 476 -26.60 -13.10 -26.07
C THR A 476 -26.89 -12.62 -27.49
N ARG A 477 -26.98 -11.30 -27.69
CA ARG A 477 -27.22 -10.69 -29.01
C ARG A 477 -26.09 -10.98 -30.00
N GLN A 478 -24.83 -10.89 -29.57
CA GLN A 478 -23.67 -11.26 -30.36
C GLN A 478 -23.78 -12.71 -30.84
N LYS A 479 -24.13 -13.64 -29.95
CA LYS A 479 -24.32 -15.05 -30.31
C LYS A 479 -25.44 -15.24 -31.33
N GLU A 480 -26.59 -14.59 -31.15
CA GLU A 480 -27.69 -14.66 -32.13
C GLU A 480 -27.28 -14.15 -33.52
N LEU A 481 -26.51 -13.07 -33.58
CA LEU A 481 -26.00 -12.52 -34.83
C LEU A 481 -25.00 -13.46 -35.47
N THR A 482 -24.07 -14.04 -34.70
CA THR A 482 -23.15 -15.08 -35.18
C THR A 482 -23.91 -16.28 -35.77
N ASP A 483 -24.93 -16.80 -35.07
CA ASP A 483 -25.75 -17.91 -35.58
C ASP A 483 -26.47 -17.57 -36.89
N LYS A 484 -26.93 -16.31 -37.05
CA LYS A 484 -27.57 -15.83 -38.29
C LYS A 484 -26.54 -15.69 -39.42
N ILE A 485 -25.35 -15.17 -39.12
CA ILE A 485 -24.25 -15.04 -40.06
C ILE A 485 -23.86 -16.42 -40.58
N LEU A 486 -23.63 -17.40 -39.70
CA LEU A 486 -23.28 -18.77 -40.07
C LEU A 486 -24.36 -19.48 -40.91
N LYS A 487 -25.65 -19.19 -40.69
CA LYS A 487 -26.75 -19.72 -41.51
C LYS A 487 -26.83 -19.07 -42.90
N THR A 488 -26.36 -17.84 -43.03
CA THR A 488 -26.43 -17.04 -44.26
C THR A 488 -25.20 -17.24 -45.13
N ILE A 489 -24.04 -17.39 -44.49
CA ILE A 489 -22.78 -17.67 -45.15
C ILE A 489 -22.73 -19.14 -45.57
N SER A 490 -22.46 -19.38 -46.85
CA SER A 490 -21.88 -20.65 -47.31
C SER A 490 -20.43 -20.39 -47.72
N VAL A 491 -19.48 -20.92 -46.95
CA VAL A 491 -18.05 -20.89 -47.28
C VAL A 491 -17.76 -22.12 -48.13
N ASP A 492 -17.40 -21.91 -49.40
CA ASP A 492 -17.04 -23.00 -50.28
C ASP A 492 -15.70 -23.64 -49.87
N ALA A 493 -15.49 -24.88 -50.31
CA ALA A 493 -14.32 -25.67 -49.93
C ALA A 493 -13.00 -25.06 -50.43
N ASP A 494 -13.03 -24.30 -51.53
CA ASP A 494 -11.83 -23.67 -52.09
C ASP A 494 -11.40 -22.48 -51.24
N MET A 495 -12.34 -21.66 -50.78
CA MET A 495 -12.10 -20.55 -49.86
C MET A 495 -11.61 -21.05 -48.49
N LYS A 496 -12.16 -22.16 -47.98
CA LYS A 496 -11.65 -22.82 -46.75
C LYS A 496 -10.21 -23.31 -46.89
N LYS A 497 -9.85 -23.88 -48.04
CA LYS A 497 -8.49 -24.37 -48.33
C LYS A 497 -7.49 -23.24 -48.54
N GLN A 498 -7.89 -22.16 -49.19
CA GLN A 498 -7.05 -20.96 -49.36
C GLN A 498 -6.75 -20.31 -48.00
N LEU A 499 -7.77 -20.17 -47.15
CA LEU A 499 -7.60 -19.62 -45.81
C LEU A 499 -6.72 -20.49 -44.91
N ALA A 500 -6.76 -21.81 -45.13
CA ALA A 500 -5.99 -22.76 -44.35
C ALA A 500 -4.47 -22.53 -44.44
N ALA A 501 -3.98 -21.90 -45.51
CA ALA A 501 -2.59 -21.49 -45.66
C ALA A 501 -2.16 -20.39 -44.66
N HIS A 502 -3.12 -19.64 -44.09
CA HIS A 502 -2.88 -18.59 -43.10
C HIS A 502 -3.32 -18.98 -41.68
N LEU A 503 -3.99 -20.12 -41.54
CA LEU A 503 -4.60 -20.56 -40.29
C LEU A 503 -3.56 -20.76 -39.18
N GLU A 504 -2.41 -21.34 -39.52
CA GLU A 504 -1.33 -21.56 -38.55
C GLU A 504 -0.87 -20.23 -37.95
N ASP A 505 -0.81 -19.17 -38.76
CA ASP A 505 -0.30 -17.87 -38.38
C ASP A 505 -1.28 -17.13 -37.47
N ILE A 506 -2.57 -17.19 -37.82
CA ILE A 506 -3.65 -16.57 -37.05
C ILE A 506 -3.78 -17.27 -35.69
N ILE A 507 -3.75 -18.60 -35.65
CA ILE A 507 -3.85 -19.34 -34.39
C ILE A 507 -2.61 -19.07 -33.52
N ARG A 508 -1.41 -19.00 -34.09
CA ARG A 508 -0.21 -18.62 -33.33
C ARG A 508 -0.31 -17.20 -32.78
N MET A 509 -0.82 -16.26 -33.56
CA MET A 509 -1.10 -14.90 -33.11
C MET A 509 -2.09 -14.91 -31.93
N LEU A 510 -3.20 -15.64 -32.06
CA LEU A 510 -4.19 -15.79 -30.99
C LEU A 510 -3.60 -16.43 -29.73
N HIS A 511 -2.71 -17.41 -29.87
CA HIS A 511 -2.00 -18.01 -28.73
C HIS A 511 -1.05 -17.02 -28.04
N VAL A 512 -0.32 -16.18 -28.79
CA VAL A 512 0.49 -15.11 -28.18
C VAL A 512 -0.40 -14.15 -27.39
N GLY A 513 -1.50 -13.69 -28.00
CA GLY A 513 -2.47 -12.83 -27.34
C GLY A 513 -3.03 -13.47 -26.07
N LYS A 514 -3.45 -14.73 -26.15
CA LYS A 514 -3.95 -15.51 -25.01
C LYS A 514 -2.93 -15.65 -23.89
N GLU A 515 -1.68 -15.99 -24.18
CA GLU A 515 -0.63 -16.07 -23.17
C GLU A 515 -0.39 -14.72 -22.46
N ILE A 516 -0.57 -13.59 -23.15
CA ILE A 516 -0.47 -12.26 -22.55
C ILE A 516 -1.70 -11.99 -21.66
N ILE A 517 -2.91 -12.29 -22.17
CA ILE A 517 -4.17 -12.14 -21.41
C ILE A 517 -4.15 -12.98 -20.12
N GLU A 518 -3.61 -14.19 -20.19
CA GLU A 518 -3.49 -15.15 -19.08
C GLU A 518 -2.24 -14.92 -18.21
N SER A 519 -1.45 -13.87 -18.49
CA SER A 519 -0.29 -13.54 -17.66
C SER A 519 -0.73 -13.14 -16.25
N GLY A 520 -0.07 -13.73 -15.25
CA GLY A 520 -0.41 -13.57 -13.84
C GLY A 520 0.78 -13.89 -12.94
N LEU A 521 0.70 -13.45 -11.69
CA LEU A 521 1.81 -13.50 -10.75
C LEU A 521 1.90 -14.87 -10.03
N ASP A 522 3.09 -15.19 -9.53
CA ASP A 522 3.26 -16.34 -8.63
C ASP A 522 2.47 -16.11 -7.34
N ALA A 523 1.82 -17.16 -6.82
CA ALA A 523 0.98 -17.07 -5.64
C ALA A 523 1.70 -16.50 -4.41
N LYS A 524 3.02 -16.68 -4.30
CA LYS A 524 3.84 -16.15 -3.20
C LYS A 524 4.09 -14.66 -3.30
N SER A 525 3.90 -14.06 -4.48
CA SER A 525 4.11 -12.63 -4.72
C SER A 525 2.85 -11.80 -4.43
N ILE A 526 1.72 -12.46 -4.17
CA ILE A 526 0.42 -11.82 -3.96
C ILE A 526 0.23 -11.39 -2.50
N LYS A 527 0.69 -12.19 -1.53
CA LYS A 527 0.43 -11.95 -0.10
C LYS A 527 1.48 -11.02 0.51
N ALA A 528 1.03 -10.07 1.33
CA ALA A 528 1.91 -9.16 2.04
C ALA A 528 2.75 -9.93 3.06
N ILE A 529 4.02 -9.56 3.21
CA ILE A 529 4.94 -10.24 4.11
C ILE A 529 4.84 -9.67 5.53
N ASN A 530 4.37 -10.48 6.47
CA ASN A 530 4.32 -10.14 7.89
C ASN A 530 5.06 -11.21 8.70
N ILE A 531 6.19 -10.84 9.31
CA ILE A 531 6.97 -11.72 10.18
C ILE A 531 6.35 -11.71 11.58
N ASP A 532 6.18 -12.90 12.16
CA ASP A 532 5.60 -13.06 13.49
C ASP A 532 6.41 -12.34 14.58
N THR A 533 5.75 -11.97 15.68
CA THR A 533 6.45 -11.43 16.84
C THR A 533 7.20 -12.55 17.56
N TYR A 534 8.52 -12.43 17.65
CA TYR A 534 9.34 -13.36 18.43
C TYR A 534 9.49 -12.83 19.86
N HIS A 535 9.08 -13.65 20.83
CA HIS A 535 9.42 -13.46 22.23
C HIS A 535 10.26 -14.66 22.67
N SER A 536 11.55 -14.45 22.95
CA SER A 536 12.34 -15.50 23.60
C SER A 536 11.81 -15.65 25.03
N ASN A 537 11.13 -16.76 25.32
CA ASN A 537 10.61 -17.07 26.65
C ASN A 537 11.70 -17.54 27.63
N GLU A 538 12.94 -17.72 27.19
CA GLU A 538 14.05 -18.20 28.02
C GLU A 538 15.19 -17.19 28.05
N LEU A 539 15.44 -16.66 29.26
CA LEU A 539 16.66 -15.94 29.57
C LEU A 539 17.88 -16.86 29.37
N PRO A 540 18.97 -16.39 28.74
CA PRO A 540 20.23 -17.12 28.71
C PRO A 540 20.65 -17.59 30.12
N GLU A 541 21.20 -18.80 30.23
CA GLU A 541 21.51 -19.42 31.54
C GLU A 541 22.58 -18.65 32.34
N ASP A 542 23.47 -17.94 31.65
CA ASP A 542 24.46 -17.02 32.23
C ASP A 542 23.80 -15.77 32.82
N ILE A 543 22.77 -15.21 32.17
CA ILE A 543 21.95 -14.11 32.72
C ILE A 543 21.12 -14.62 33.90
N LYS A 544 20.46 -15.79 33.81
CA LYS A 544 19.75 -16.40 34.95
C LYS A 544 20.68 -16.62 36.14
N SER A 545 21.89 -17.09 35.88
CA SER A 545 22.92 -17.32 36.90
C SER A 545 23.44 -16.00 37.48
N ALA A 546 23.67 -14.98 36.66
CA ALA A 546 24.09 -13.64 37.12
C ALA A 546 23.01 -12.96 37.97
N VAL A 547 21.74 -13.10 37.59
CA VAL A 547 20.57 -12.61 38.33
C VAL A 547 20.41 -13.34 39.66
N ALA A 548 20.56 -14.67 39.66
CA ALA A 548 20.54 -15.46 40.89
C ALA A 548 21.69 -15.06 41.83
N ASN A 549 22.92 -14.94 41.30
CA ASN A 549 24.09 -14.52 42.06
C ASN A 549 23.97 -13.08 42.60
N PHE A 550 23.41 -12.15 41.83
CA PHE A 550 23.20 -10.77 42.28
C PHE A 550 22.11 -10.68 43.35
N LYS A 551 21.02 -11.45 43.18
CA LYS A 551 19.94 -11.55 44.17
C LYS A 551 20.40 -12.20 45.47
N ASP A 552 21.26 -13.21 45.37
CA ASP A 552 21.91 -13.86 46.51
C ASP A 552 22.91 -12.90 47.18
N LEU A 553 23.72 -12.14 46.43
CA LEU A 553 24.64 -11.14 46.98
C LEU A 553 23.88 -10.01 47.70
N VAL A 554 22.80 -9.48 47.11
CA VAL A 554 21.92 -8.50 47.77
C VAL A 554 21.24 -9.14 49.00
N GLY A 555 20.82 -10.40 48.89
CA GLY A 555 20.25 -11.20 49.97
C GLY A 555 21.22 -11.58 51.09
N GLU A 556 22.54 -11.59 50.84
CA GLU A 556 23.62 -11.86 51.81
C GLU A 556 24.16 -10.57 52.45
N VAL A 557 24.23 -9.47 51.69
CA VAL A 557 24.68 -8.16 52.21
C VAL A 557 23.58 -7.51 53.05
N ALA A 558 22.30 -7.71 52.71
CA ALA A 558 21.18 -7.10 53.40
C ALA A 558 20.97 -7.53 54.87
N PRO A 559 21.07 -8.81 55.26
CA PRO A 559 20.97 -9.25 56.66
C PRO A 559 22.14 -8.74 57.50
N ASN A 560 23.35 -8.69 56.94
CA ASN A 560 24.54 -8.17 57.62
C ASN A 560 24.45 -6.65 57.84
N LEU A 561 23.92 -5.89 56.85
CA LEU A 561 23.51 -4.50 57.07
C LEU A 561 22.44 -4.40 58.16
N LYS A 562 21.45 -5.30 58.17
CA LYS A 562 20.36 -5.34 59.15
C LYS A 562 20.86 -5.60 60.57
N GLU A 563 21.90 -6.41 60.76
CA GLU A 563 22.39 -6.82 62.07
C GLU A 563 23.39 -5.81 62.68
N ASP A 564 24.27 -5.23 61.85
CA ASP A 564 25.14 -4.11 62.25
C ASP A 564 24.38 -2.78 62.38
N MET A 565 23.38 -2.53 61.53
CA MET A 565 22.48 -1.39 61.70
C MET A 565 21.53 -1.59 62.88
N LYS A 566 20.97 -2.78 63.12
CA LYS A 566 20.09 -3.00 64.29
C LYS A 566 20.82 -2.76 65.61
N LYS A 567 22.07 -3.20 65.76
CA LYS A 567 22.90 -2.91 66.95
C LYS A 567 23.24 -1.43 67.15
N ASN A 568 23.35 -0.64 66.08
CA ASN A 568 23.67 0.80 66.15
C ASN A 568 22.42 1.72 66.13
N LEU A 569 21.31 1.27 65.53
CA LEU A 569 20.05 2.02 65.37
C LEU A 569 19.19 1.96 66.64
N GLU A 570 19.12 0.81 67.31
CA GLU A 570 18.34 0.63 68.56
C GLU A 570 18.83 1.53 69.71
N LYS A 571 20.04 2.11 69.59
CA LYS A 571 20.63 3.04 70.56
C LYS A 571 20.41 4.52 70.26
N ASN A 572 20.06 4.89 69.03
CA ASN A 572 20.14 6.28 68.54
C ASN A 572 18.96 6.76 67.68
N PHE A 573 18.00 5.90 67.30
CA PHE A 573 16.90 6.24 66.39
C PHE A 573 15.54 5.71 66.89
N SER A 574 14.46 6.40 66.52
CA SER A 574 13.06 6.10 66.85
C SER A 574 12.49 4.95 66.00
N GLU A 575 11.40 4.31 66.46
CA GLU A 575 10.70 3.26 65.70
C GLU A 575 10.23 3.72 64.30
N GLN A 576 9.88 4.99 64.15
CA GLN A 576 9.49 5.57 62.84
C GLN A 576 10.67 5.58 61.85
N GLU A 577 11.89 5.90 62.30
CA GLU A 577 13.08 5.91 61.45
C GLU A 577 13.49 4.49 61.01
N ILE A 578 13.29 3.50 61.87
CA ILE A 578 13.51 2.07 61.55
C ILE A 578 12.50 1.56 60.52
N ALA A 579 11.24 2.00 60.59
CA ALA A 579 10.23 1.65 59.59
C ALA A 579 10.55 2.25 58.21
N GLU A 580 11.04 3.50 58.18
CA GLU A 580 11.39 4.20 56.94
C GLU A 580 12.64 3.59 56.27
N LEU A 581 13.64 3.18 57.04
CA LEU A 581 14.81 2.45 56.54
C LEU A 581 14.45 1.08 55.93
N LYS A 582 13.46 0.36 56.50
CA LYS A 582 12.92 -0.86 55.88
C LYS A 582 12.19 -0.58 54.57
N ARG A 583 11.60 0.61 54.42
CA ARG A 583 10.90 1.02 53.20
C ARG A 583 11.89 1.33 52.07
N VAL A 584 12.95 2.09 52.36
CA VAL A 584 14.09 2.35 51.45
C VAL A 584 14.76 1.05 51.00
N TYR A 585 14.90 0.08 51.92
CA TYR A 585 15.39 -1.25 51.60
C TYR A 585 14.52 -1.96 50.55
N ASN A 586 13.19 -2.00 50.76
CA ASN A 586 12.27 -2.63 49.81
C ASN A 586 12.25 -1.90 48.45
N GLU A 587 12.38 -0.56 48.42
CA GLU A 587 12.50 0.23 47.19
C GLU A 587 13.81 -0.08 46.44
N SER A 588 14.93 -0.29 47.14
CA SER A 588 16.21 -0.68 46.53
C SER A 588 16.19 -2.09 45.90
N VAL A 589 15.44 -3.03 46.50
CA VAL A 589 15.21 -4.37 45.94
C VAL A 589 14.36 -4.29 44.67
N LYS A 590 13.32 -3.45 44.66
CA LYS A 590 12.50 -3.21 43.45
C LYS A 590 13.31 -2.60 42.31
N LEU A 591 14.16 -1.61 42.60
CA LEU A 591 15.05 -1.03 41.60
C LEU A 591 16.02 -2.07 41.00
N THR A 592 16.52 -2.98 41.85
CA THR A 592 17.35 -4.11 41.42
C THR A 592 16.59 -5.06 40.50
N ASP A 593 15.37 -5.46 40.87
CA ASP A 593 14.52 -6.32 40.02
C ASP A 593 14.20 -5.64 38.68
N ALA A 594 13.99 -4.32 38.68
CA ALA A 594 13.75 -3.54 37.47
C ALA A 594 14.99 -3.47 36.56
N LEU A 595 16.19 -3.29 37.13
CA LEU A 595 17.45 -3.28 36.38
C LEU A 595 17.75 -4.65 35.75
N VAL A 596 17.50 -5.72 36.49
CA VAL A 596 17.58 -7.09 35.99
C VAL A 596 16.61 -7.32 34.83
N SER A 597 15.36 -6.88 34.98
CA SER A 597 14.33 -7.02 33.94
C SER A 597 14.67 -6.22 32.68
N LEU A 598 15.30 -5.05 32.82
CA LEU A 598 15.79 -4.26 31.70
C LEU A 598 16.92 -4.98 30.94
N GLU A 599 17.89 -5.55 31.65
CA GLU A 599 19.00 -6.27 30.99
C GLU A 599 18.52 -7.55 30.30
N ALA A 600 17.60 -8.27 30.94
CA ALA A 600 16.87 -9.39 30.36
C ALA A 600 16.16 -9.00 29.04
N LEU A 601 15.46 -7.86 29.03
CA LEU A 601 14.76 -7.36 27.85
C LEU A 601 15.73 -7.02 26.71
N LYS A 602 16.89 -6.43 27.00
CA LYS A 602 17.90 -6.12 25.98
C LYS A 602 18.44 -7.38 25.30
N GLU A 603 18.77 -8.40 26.07
CA GLU A 603 19.26 -9.68 25.55
C GLU A 603 18.18 -10.39 24.71
N GLN A 604 16.93 -10.41 25.20
CA GLN A 604 15.80 -10.93 24.42
C GLN A 604 15.60 -10.14 23.11
N ASN A 605 15.79 -8.82 23.16
CA ASN A 605 15.71 -7.98 21.98
C ASN A 605 16.82 -8.29 20.99
N GLN A 606 18.05 -8.53 21.45
CA GLN A 606 19.15 -8.90 20.58
C GLN A 606 18.87 -10.22 19.85
N VAL A 607 18.43 -11.25 20.57
CA VAL A 607 18.07 -12.55 19.97
C VAL A 607 16.93 -12.39 18.96
N SER A 608 15.91 -11.62 19.29
CA SER A 608 14.78 -11.39 18.38
C SER A 608 15.21 -10.64 17.12
N SER A 609 16.12 -9.65 17.26
CA SER A 609 16.70 -8.94 16.11
C SER A 609 17.46 -9.89 15.18
N GLU A 610 18.27 -10.80 15.71
CA GLU A 610 19.01 -11.78 14.90
C GLU A 610 18.08 -12.75 14.15
N ILE A 611 16.94 -13.11 14.76
CA ILE A 611 15.91 -13.92 14.09
C ILE A 611 15.27 -13.13 12.95
N TYR A 612 14.92 -11.85 13.19
CA TYR A 612 14.39 -10.97 12.15
C TYR A 612 15.36 -10.82 10.97
N ASP A 613 16.66 -10.65 11.24
CA ASP A 613 17.68 -10.53 10.20
C ASP A 613 17.79 -11.82 9.36
N LYS A 614 17.73 -13.00 10.00
CA LYS A 614 17.76 -14.29 9.29
C LYS A 614 16.52 -14.53 8.42
N GLU A 615 15.33 -14.20 8.94
CA GLU A 615 14.10 -14.32 8.13
C GLU A 615 14.11 -13.33 6.97
N LEU A 616 14.60 -12.10 7.17
CA LEU A 616 14.79 -11.13 6.09
C LEU A 616 15.70 -11.67 4.98
N GLU A 617 16.89 -12.18 5.34
CA GLU A 617 17.83 -12.76 4.36
C GLU A 617 17.20 -13.91 3.55
N LYS A 618 16.44 -14.77 4.22
CA LYS A 618 15.73 -15.89 3.60
C LYS A 618 14.66 -15.42 2.61
N ILE A 619 13.85 -14.43 3.02
CA ILE A 619 12.80 -13.86 2.17
C ILE A 619 13.43 -13.14 0.97
N GLN A 620 14.46 -12.33 1.19
CA GLN A 620 15.18 -11.64 0.12
C GLN A 620 15.82 -12.62 -0.86
N SER A 621 16.46 -13.67 -0.38
CA SER A 621 17.04 -14.71 -1.24
C SER A 621 15.99 -15.39 -2.12
N GLN A 622 14.79 -15.65 -1.57
CA GLN A 622 13.68 -16.23 -2.33
C GLN A 622 13.22 -15.29 -3.44
N PHE A 623 12.96 -14.01 -3.14
CA PHE A 623 12.48 -13.05 -4.14
C PHE A 623 13.56 -12.67 -5.15
N ASN A 624 14.83 -12.56 -4.75
CA ASN A 624 15.94 -12.34 -5.67
C ASN A 624 16.10 -13.50 -6.66
N SER A 625 15.82 -14.74 -6.24
CA SER A 625 15.78 -15.89 -7.14
C SER A 625 14.64 -15.79 -8.17
N GLN A 626 13.45 -15.32 -7.74
CA GLN A 626 12.33 -15.06 -8.66
C GLN A 626 12.63 -13.90 -9.63
N MET A 627 13.30 -12.86 -9.14
CA MET A 627 13.75 -11.72 -9.94
C MET A 627 14.77 -12.18 -11.00
N ALA A 628 15.73 -13.03 -10.63
CA ALA A 628 16.69 -13.60 -11.58
C ALA A 628 16.04 -14.50 -12.65
N ASP A 629 15.00 -15.28 -12.29
CA ASP A 629 14.22 -16.04 -13.28
C ASP A 629 13.44 -15.12 -14.22
N SER A 630 12.92 -14.00 -13.71
CA SER A 630 12.26 -12.96 -14.50
C SER A 630 13.25 -12.29 -15.45
N ASP A 631 14.46 -11.98 -14.99
CA ASP A 631 15.54 -11.40 -15.78
C ASP A 631 15.95 -12.32 -16.92
N ALA A 632 16.12 -13.62 -16.64
CA ALA A 632 16.42 -14.61 -17.67
C ALA A 632 15.31 -14.67 -18.74
N LYS A 633 14.04 -14.55 -18.36
CA LYS A 633 12.92 -14.49 -19.30
C LYS A 633 12.89 -13.17 -20.08
N ALA A 634 13.18 -12.06 -19.42
CA ALA A 634 13.27 -10.73 -20.03
C ALA A 634 14.42 -10.66 -21.05
N ASP A 635 15.56 -11.30 -20.77
CA ASP A 635 16.69 -11.42 -21.70
C ASP A 635 16.31 -12.22 -22.96
N VAL A 636 15.61 -13.34 -22.78
CA VAL A 636 15.09 -14.13 -23.90
C VAL A 636 14.11 -13.29 -24.71
N LEU A 637 13.18 -12.60 -24.05
CA LEU A 637 12.24 -11.69 -24.69
C LEU A 637 12.98 -10.58 -25.46
N GLY A 638 13.98 -9.93 -24.86
CA GLY A 638 14.79 -8.89 -25.48
C GLY A 638 15.45 -9.34 -26.78
N ASN A 639 15.93 -10.58 -26.83
CA ASN A 639 16.43 -11.17 -28.08
C ASN A 639 15.32 -11.34 -29.14
N VAL A 640 14.13 -11.78 -28.74
CA VAL A 640 12.98 -11.87 -29.65
C VAL A 640 12.53 -10.49 -30.13
N LEU A 641 12.52 -9.48 -29.26
CA LEU A 641 12.21 -8.08 -29.62
C LEU A 641 13.24 -7.51 -30.60
N LYS A 642 14.52 -7.82 -30.40
CA LYS A 642 15.58 -7.43 -31.33
C LYS A 642 15.40 -8.08 -32.70
N ASP A 643 15.10 -9.37 -32.74
CA ASP A 643 14.78 -10.08 -33.98
C ASP A 643 13.57 -9.43 -34.68
N LEU A 644 12.52 -9.05 -33.92
CA LEU A 644 11.32 -8.40 -34.46
C LEU A 644 11.61 -7.03 -35.07
N ASN A 645 12.37 -6.20 -34.36
CA ASN A 645 12.71 -4.84 -34.77
C ASN A 645 13.68 -4.81 -35.96
N THR A 646 14.55 -5.81 -36.08
CA THR A 646 15.59 -5.87 -37.13
C THR A 646 15.26 -6.78 -38.31
N ALA A 647 14.13 -7.49 -38.25
CA ALA A 647 13.76 -8.44 -39.29
C ALA A 647 13.62 -7.77 -40.68
N PRO A 648 14.28 -8.34 -41.72
CA PRO A 648 14.39 -7.72 -43.04
C PRO A 648 13.08 -7.74 -43.83
N ASP A 649 12.17 -8.67 -43.51
CA ASP A 649 10.92 -8.88 -44.24
C ASP A 649 9.80 -9.38 -43.32
N ALA A 650 8.61 -9.56 -43.88
CA ALA A 650 7.42 -10.01 -43.17
C ALA A 650 7.55 -11.44 -42.61
N GLU A 651 8.19 -12.36 -43.34
CA GLU A 651 8.34 -13.75 -42.89
C GLU A 651 9.38 -13.92 -41.78
N ALA A 652 10.46 -13.14 -41.81
CA ALA A 652 11.39 -13.06 -40.69
C ALA A 652 10.71 -12.49 -39.43
N ARG A 653 9.89 -11.43 -39.58
CA ARG A 653 9.09 -10.87 -38.46
C ARG A 653 8.12 -11.89 -37.89
N LYS A 654 7.40 -12.60 -38.76
CA LYS A 654 6.48 -13.68 -38.39
C LYS A 654 7.17 -14.81 -37.63
N LYS A 655 8.33 -15.27 -38.11
CA LYS A 655 9.12 -16.28 -37.38
C LYS A 655 9.57 -15.78 -36.02
N ALA A 656 9.91 -14.50 -35.88
CA ALA A 656 10.33 -13.91 -34.62
C ALA A 656 9.17 -13.79 -33.62
N ILE A 657 8.00 -13.30 -34.03
CA ILE A 657 6.86 -13.09 -33.11
C ILE A 657 6.28 -14.42 -32.62
N ILE A 658 6.36 -15.48 -33.42
CA ILE A 658 5.99 -16.84 -32.99
C ILE A 658 6.89 -17.33 -31.85
N LYS A 659 8.11 -16.82 -31.70
CA LYS A 659 8.97 -17.15 -30.54
C LYS A 659 8.46 -16.54 -29.22
N LEU A 660 7.50 -15.61 -29.26
CA LEU A 660 6.86 -15.06 -28.05
C LEU A 660 5.94 -16.08 -27.36
N THR A 661 5.54 -17.14 -28.07
CA THR A 661 4.68 -18.19 -27.53
C THR A 661 5.47 -19.47 -27.25
N LYS A 662 5.08 -20.20 -26.20
CA LYS A 662 5.64 -21.51 -25.85
C LYS A 662 5.08 -22.66 -26.72
N GLY A 663 4.20 -22.36 -27.67
CA GLY A 663 3.39 -23.34 -28.40
C GLY A 663 4.12 -24.21 -29.42
N GLY A 664 3.74 -25.50 -29.46
CA GLY A 664 4.16 -26.47 -30.48
C GLY A 664 3.44 -26.29 -31.83
N LYS A 665 3.52 -27.30 -32.71
CA LYS A 665 2.72 -27.31 -33.95
C LYS A 665 1.24 -27.44 -33.60
N ILE A 666 0.39 -26.69 -34.30
CA ILE A 666 -1.07 -26.73 -34.15
C ILE A 666 -1.65 -28.04 -34.70
N PHE A 667 -1.10 -28.51 -35.82
CA PHE A 667 -1.41 -29.81 -36.42
C PHE A 667 -0.20 -30.74 -36.26
N ALA A 668 -0.42 -31.98 -35.85
CA ALA A 668 0.65 -32.96 -35.73
C ALA A 668 1.17 -33.39 -37.11
N ASP A 669 0.25 -33.55 -38.07
CA ASP A 669 0.51 -33.99 -39.44
C ASP A 669 -0.56 -33.47 -40.43
N GLU A 670 -0.43 -33.87 -41.70
CA GLU A 670 -1.34 -33.51 -42.79
C GLU A 670 -2.72 -34.17 -42.67
N ASP A 671 -2.82 -35.30 -41.96
CA ASP A 671 -4.09 -35.97 -41.70
C ASP A 671 -4.94 -35.16 -40.71
N ASP A 672 -4.34 -34.63 -39.64
CA ASP A 672 -5.02 -33.76 -38.69
C ASP A 672 -5.48 -32.44 -39.35
N PHE A 673 -4.67 -31.87 -40.24
CA PHE A 673 -5.08 -30.73 -41.05
C PHE A 673 -6.30 -31.06 -41.94
N ASN A 674 -6.28 -32.20 -42.62
CA ASN A 674 -7.39 -32.62 -43.47
C ASN A 674 -8.68 -32.89 -42.67
N LYS A 675 -8.58 -33.53 -41.50
CA LYS A 675 -9.72 -33.72 -40.59
C LYS A 675 -10.32 -32.38 -40.16
N PHE A 676 -9.49 -31.37 -39.87
CA PHE A 676 -9.96 -30.04 -39.51
C PHE A 676 -10.75 -29.37 -40.65
N ILE A 677 -10.22 -29.40 -41.88
CA ILE A 677 -10.87 -28.80 -43.06
C ILE A 677 -12.23 -29.46 -43.35
N ASN A 678 -12.34 -30.77 -43.09
CA ASN A 678 -13.57 -31.53 -43.30
C ASN A 678 -14.58 -31.41 -42.15
N GLY A 679 -14.19 -30.81 -41.01
CA GLY A 679 -15.04 -30.69 -39.83
C GLY A 679 -15.01 -31.89 -38.88
N ASP A 680 -14.07 -32.81 -39.07
CA ASP A 680 -13.87 -34.00 -38.24
C ASP A 680 -12.91 -33.75 -37.05
N LEU A 681 -12.25 -32.58 -37.03
CA LEU A 681 -11.37 -32.14 -35.95
C LEU A 681 -11.72 -30.71 -35.51
N THR A 682 -11.84 -30.50 -34.20
CA THR A 682 -12.07 -29.19 -33.60
C THR A 682 -10.77 -28.66 -32.98
N ILE A 683 -10.44 -27.40 -33.24
CA ILE A 683 -9.34 -26.69 -32.60
C ILE A 683 -9.91 -25.79 -31.50
N ASN A 684 -9.30 -25.85 -30.33
CA ASN A 684 -9.56 -24.91 -29.25
C ASN A 684 -8.60 -23.74 -29.37
N ILE A 685 -9.14 -22.53 -29.49
CA ILE A 685 -8.39 -21.27 -29.45
C ILE A 685 -8.70 -20.54 -28.16
#